data_AF-A0A7C6WFQ6-F1
#
_entry.id   AF-A0A7C6WFQ6-F1
#
_cell.length_a   1.000
_cell.length_b   1.000
_cell.length_c   1.000
_cell.angle_alpha   90.00
_cell.angle_beta   90.00
_cell.angle_gamma   90.00
#
_symmetry.space_group_name_H-M   'P 1'
#
loop_
_entity.id
_entity.type
_entity.pdbx_description
1 polymer ?
#
loop_
_entity_poly.entity_id
_entity_poly.type
_entity_poly.pdbx_seq_one_letter_code
_entity_poly.pdbx_strand_id
1 'polypeptide(L)'
;MGKKKVNLKQRFIIIILIVLGLGVLGLGGYSHIKFNDEYLESVENINEIKDFIASRIGTEVSSDLNLDFLYYGEEVEIDVKSSKPNIISNEGLVIRPSSKEGNQQVDLEFTIYLKPKDSLKNIYYTLRGNTHKFVINVNVIKAELTHLEILEEVSEQIYVPKVTKSNVGLIKEIPYYENLLITWESSNPSVITSDGNVLNTGSATLEAHLVLGVDEKYLSFDIEVVDEFSDVVEVEEDFSNVSGSESYIEPKEFSGFIAREARIENNALRFRVHTGAEIEYLKTIKNPTRLTLTYEAITSSAFTQDVLIKLMTSVDGGITWQESQIVNINNNEKTFYEFDLSTYDEVKVKLVTETAYATMYIYIDDLKIERKFNEEDVKQAMNVIMPKSVNSSHILPLSTPYGGIIKWQSSDEDVITNDGYVKLTDGKSNVTLTATITGVFAEFTLDFELTVLAGGETLPVEVFFIDVGKYGDADNGEAFYFKIGSIDILVDSGDNRVATRQVLSEVIDENSEDKVIDYVIATHPDADHIGSMKYVFDTYDILNVIYFEGTHTSNLYQTFVDSINNENLVSECTILQSINNQNGCKKVLELAPSVKIEFIDTENYTASDPNGRSIVFVLEAYETRLLMTGDADGASLETKYMNKVGDVDILKMAHHGSRQGTNTSLLEAVDPEYV
;
A
#
# COMPACT_ATOMS: atom_id res chain seq x y z
N MET A 1 -57.51 20.90 -68.78
CA MET A 1 -56.38 20.81 -67.83
C MET A 1 -55.75 19.44 -67.98
N GLY A 2 -54.47 19.19 -68.24
CA GLY A 2 -53.28 19.96 -68.61
C GLY A 2 -52.18 18.91 -68.79
N LYS A 3 -51.79 18.58 -70.03
CA LYS A 3 -50.78 17.54 -70.32
C LYS A 3 -49.38 18.09 -70.01
N LYS A 4 -48.75 17.64 -68.91
CA LYS A 4 -47.34 17.93 -68.60
C LYS A 4 -46.43 17.24 -69.63
N LYS A 5 -45.63 18.03 -70.36
CA LYS A 5 -44.50 17.54 -71.17
C LYS A 5 -43.39 17.07 -70.24
N VAL A 6 -43.12 15.76 -70.23
CA VAL A 6 -41.93 15.19 -69.57
C VAL A 6 -40.68 15.56 -70.37
N ASN A 7 -39.64 16.06 -69.70
CA ASN A 7 -38.41 16.58 -70.28
C ASN A 7 -37.57 15.46 -70.91
N LEU A 8 -37.05 15.65 -72.14
CA LEU A 8 -36.21 14.66 -72.85
C LEU A 8 -34.97 14.25 -72.03
N LYS A 9 -34.39 15.17 -71.24
CA LYS A 9 -33.26 14.86 -70.33
C LYS A 9 -33.66 13.86 -69.24
N GLN A 10 -34.88 13.92 -68.71
CA GLN A 10 -35.36 12.95 -67.72
C GLN A 10 -35.56 11.56 -68.33
N ARG A 11 -36.03 11.46 -69.58
CA ARG A 11 -36.13 10.15 -70.27
C ARG A 11 -34.77 9.53 -70.58
N PHE A 12 -33.79 10.33 -70.97
CA PHE A 12 -32.43 9.85 -71.24
C PHE A 12 -31.74 9.38 -69.95
N ILE A 13 -31.92 10.10 -68.84
CA ILE A 13 -31.43 9.68 -67.51
C ILE A 13 -32.14 8.41 -67.04
N ILE A 14 -33.46 8.30 -67.21
CA ILE A 14 -34.21 7.07 -66.84
C ILE A 14 -33.78 5.88 -67.69
N ILE A 15 -33.54 6.04 -68.99
CA ILE A 15 -33.06 4.94 -69.86
C ILE A 15 -31.63 4.55 -69.49
N ILE A 16 -30.75 5.50 -69.19
CA ILE A 16 -29.40 5.21 -68.68
C ILE A 16 -29.47 4.48 -67.35
N LEU A 17 -30.35 4.89 -66.42
CA LEU A 17 -30.56 4.21 -65.15
C LEU A 17 -31.19 2.81 -65.30
N ILE A 18 -32.07 2.59 -66.28
CA ILE A 18 -32.65 1.27 -66.59
C ILE A 18 -31.61 0.38 -67.28
N VAL A 19 -30.78 0.90 -68.18
CA VAL A 19 -29.72 0.14 -68.85
C VAL A 19 -28.57 -0.17 -67.88
N LEU A 20 -28.22 0.76 -66.99
CA LEU A 20 -27.33 0.50 -65.85
C LEU A 20 -27.96 -0.51 -64.88
N GLY A 21 -29.25 -0.38 -64.57
CA GLY A 21 -29.97 -1.31 -63.69
C GLY A 21 -30.07 -2.72 -64.27
N LEU A 22 -30.39 -2.86 -65.55
CA LEU A 22 -30.43 -4.14 -66.27
C LEU A 22 -29.03 -4.72 -66.52
N GLY A 23 -28.02 -3.85 -66.74
CA GLY A 23 -26.62 -4.25 -66.83
C GLY A 23 -26.08 -4.77 -65.50
N VAL A 24 -26.42 -4.11 -64.39
CA VAL A 24 -26.06 -4.52 -63.02
C VAL A 24 -26.83 -5.78 -62.60
N LEU A 25 -28.11 -5.93 -62.97
CA LEU A 25 -28.89 -7.15 -62.72
C LEU A 25 -28.43 -8.33 -63.58
N GLY A 26 -28.04 -8.09 -64.84
CA GLY A 26 -27.54 -9.11 -65.75
C GLY A 26 -26.11 -9.56 -65.43
N LEU A 27 -25.22 -8.62 -65.09
CA LEU A 27 -23.86 -8.93 -64.62
C LEU A 27 -23.89 -9.57 -63.24
N GLY A 28 -24.72 -9.08 -62.31
CA GLY A 28 -24.91 -9.69 -60.99
C GLY A 28 -25.47 -11.11 -61.07
N GLY A 29 -26.47 -11.36 -61.92
CA GLY A 29 -27.02 -12.70 -62.16
C GLY A 29 -26.04 -13.65 -62.84
N TYR A 30 -25.28 -13.19 -63.83
CA TYR A 30 -24.23 -13.99 -64.47
C TYR A 30 -23.09 -14.34 -63.51
N SER A 31 -22.57 -13.36 -62.77
CA SER A 31 -21.52 -13.58 -61.78
C SER A 31 -21.98 -14.51 -60.66
N HIS A 32 -23.24 -14.40 -60.22
CA HIS A 32 -23.81 -15.33 -59.23
C HIS A 32 -23.85 -16.77 -59.75
N ILE A 33 -24.42 -17.02 -60.93
CA ILE A 33 -24.50 -18.38 -61.50
C ILE A 33 -23.10 -18.97 -61.74
N LYS A 34 -22.13 -18.13 -62.12
CA LYS A 34 -20.79 -18.59 -62.49
C LYS A 34 -19.87 -18.82 -61.29
N PHE A 35 -19.93 -17.96 -60.27
CA PHE A 35 -18.92 -17.92 -59.20
C PHE A 35 -19.47 -18.21 -57.80
N ASN A 36 -20.78 -18.45 -57.63
CA ASN A 36 -21.35 -18.71 -56.31
C ASN A 36 -20.81 -19.98 -55.66
N ASP A 37 -20.70 -21.07 -56.41
CA ASP A 37 -20.21 -22.35 -55.86
C ASP A 37 -18.72 -22.26 -55.49
N GLU A 38 -17.90 -21.63 -56.35
CA GLU A 38 -16.49 -21.32 -56.04
C GLU A 38 -16.34 -20.40 -54.81
N TYR A 39 -17.24 -19.42 -54.66
CA TYR A 39 -17.24 -18.54 -53.48
C TYR A 39 -17.58 -19.32 -52.21
N LEU A 40 -18.60 -20.19 -52.25
CA LEU A 40 -18.98 -21.01 -51.10
C LEU A 40 -17.86 -21.98 -50.71
N GLU A 41 -17.18 -22.61 -51.68
CA GLU A 41 -16.00 -23.44 -51.44
C GLU A 41 -14.84 -22.63 -50.84
N SER A 42 -14.58 -21.42 -51.36
CA SER A 42 -13.55 -20.53 -50.80
C SER A 42 -13.87 -20.14 -49.35
N VAL A 43 -15.14 -19.94 -49.01
CA VAL A 43 -15.59 -19.63 -47.65
C VAL A 43 -15.53 -20.85 -46.74
N GLU A 44 -15.79 -22.06 -47.24
CA GLU A 44 -15.64 -23.30 -46.47
C GLU A 44 -14.17 -23.54 -46.10
N ASN A 45 -13.26 -23.33 -47.07
CA ASN A 45 -11.82 -23.42 -46.85
C ASN A 45 -11.29 -22.42 -45.81
N ILE A 46 -11.99 -21.31 -45.54
CA ILE A 46 -11.58 -20.36 -44.49
C ILE A 46 -11.59 -21.02 -43.11
N ASN A 47 -12.52 -21.93 -42.83
CA ASN A 47 -12.54 -22.61 -41.54
C ASN A 47 -11.31 -23.54 -41.41
N GLU A 48 -10.92 -24.23 -42.48
CA GLU A 48 -9.70 -25.03 -42.48
C GLU A 48 -8.44 -24.16 -42.30
N ILE A 49 -8.39 -22.98 -42.93
CA ILE A 49 -7.31 -22.01 -42.75
C ILE A 49 -7.24 -21.54 -41.30
N LYS A 50 -8.38 -21.22 -40.69
CA LYS A 50 -8.46 -20.80 -39.28
C LYS A 50 -7.94 -21.89 -38.36
N ASP A 51 -8.41 -23.13 -38.54
CA ASP A 51 -7.99 -24.27 -37.74
C ASP A 51 -6.50 -24.56 -37.92
N PHE A 52 -5.98 -24.45 -39.14
CA PHE A 52 -4.56 -24.59 -39.44
C PHE A 52 -3.72 -23.53 -38.72
N ILE A 53 -4.08 -22.24 -38.83
CA ILE A 53 -3.40 -21.13 -38.16
C ILE A 53 -3.44 -21.33 -36.64
N ALA A 54 -4.60 -21.64 -36.07
CA ALA A 54 -4.77 -21.89 -34.64
C ALA A 54 -3.89 -23.05 -34.15
N SER A 55 -3.82 -24.15 -34.90
CA SER A 55 -2.99 -25.30 -34.55
C SER A 55 -1.48 -25.01 -34.59
N ARG A 56 -1.05 -24.04 -35.42
CA ARG A 56 0.35 -23.65 -35.60
C ARG A 56 0.84 -22.73 -34.48
N ILE A 57 -0.03 -21.82 -34.03
CA ILE A 57 0.29 -20.82 -33.00
C ILE A 57 0.19 -21.45 -31.60
N GLY A 58 -0.84 -22.27 -31.37
CA GLY A 58 -1.15 -22.79 -30.05
C GLY A 58 -1.78 -21.73 -29.13
N THR A 59 -1.95 -22.09 -27.86
CA THR A 59 -2.52 -21.22 -26.83
C THR A 59 -1.47 -20.65 -25.87
N GLU A 60 -0.28 -21.25 -25.81
CA GLU A 60 0.83 -20.83 -24.97
C GLU A 60 2.13 -20.79 -25.76
N VAL A 61 2.89 -19.70 -25.64
CA VAL A 61 4.09 -19.47 -26.44
C VAL A 61 5.23 -18.89 -25.59
N SER A 62 6.46 -19.35 -25.86
CA SER A 62 7.67 -18.87 -25.21
C SER A 62 8.82 -18.61 -26.19
N SER A 63 8.51 -18.60 -27.49
CA SER A 63 9.45 -18.45 -28.60
C SER A 63 8.76 -17.83 -29.80
N ASP A 64 9.55 -17.26 -30.72
CA ASP A 64 9.05 -16.65 -31.95
C ASP A 64 8.03 -17.53 -32.69
N LEU A 65 6.94 -16.91 -33.10
CA LEU A 65 5.89 -17.51 -33.90
C LEU A 65 6.31 -17.53 -35.36
N ASN A 66 6.17 -18.70 -35.97
CA ASN A 66 6.27 -18.80 -37.42
C ASN A 66 4.93 -18.38 -38.05
N LEU A 67 4.81 -17.09 -38.36
CA LEU A 67 3.66 -16.50 -39.06
C LEU A 67 3.82 -16.52 -40.58
N ASP A 68 4.79 -17.27 -41.11
CA ASP A 68 4.93 -17.50 -42.54
C ASP A 68 3.90 -18.54 -42.99
N PHE A 69 2.65 -18.09 -43.12
CA PHE A 69 1.55 -18.90 -43.65
C PHE A 69 1.70 -18.99 -45.17
N LEU A 70 2.71 -19.72 -45.61
CA LEU A 70 2.93 -20.02 -47.02
C LEU A 70 1.77 -20.86 -47.57
N TYR A 71 0.91 -20.18 -48.33
CA TYR A 71 0.05 -20.70 -49.39
C TYR A 71 -1.15 -21.57 -48.96
N TYR A 72 -2.29 -20.91 -48.74
CA TYR A 72 -3.59 -21.45 -49.20
C TYR A 72 -3.88 -20.91 -50.61
N GLY A 73 -3.05 -21.30 -51.58
CA GLY A 73 -3.24 -20.96 -53.00
C GLY A 73 -2.89 -19.51 -53.40
N GLU A 74 -2.90 -19.24 -54.71
CA GLU A 74 -2.53 -17.93 -55.29
C GLU A 74 -3.61 -16.83 -55.12
N GLU A 75 -4.74 -17.15 -54.48
CA GLU A 75 -5.93 -16.27 -54.39
C GLU A 75 -6.30 -15.87 -52.94
N VAL A 76 -5.45 -16.20 -51.95
CA VAL A 76 -5.67 -15.86 -50.53
C VAL A 76 -4.48 -15.07 -49.99
N GLU A 77 -4.78 -13.98 -49.31
CA GLU A 77 -3.80 -13.14 -48.59
C GLU A 77 -4.20 -13.07 -47.13
N ILE A 78 -3.25 -13.20 -46.22
CA ILE A 78 -3.50 -13.21 -44.77
C ILE A 78 -2.63 -12.14 -44.15
N ASP A 79 -3.27 -11.19 -43.46
CA ASP A 79 -2.61 -10.23 -42.60
C ASP A 79 -2.84 -10.62 -41.13
N VAL A 80 -1.90 -10.24 -40.28
CA VAL A 80 -2.00 -10.41 -38.83
C VAL A 80 -1.69 -9.08 -38.15
N LYS A 81 -2.45 -8.77 -37.10
CA LYS A 81 -2.20 -7.64 -36.23
C LYS A 81 -2.24 -8.09 -34.78
N SER A 82 -1.16 -7.82 -34.05
CA SER A 82 -1.09 -8.03 -32.61
C SER A 82 -1.77 -6.90 -31.84
N SER A 83 -2.48 -7.24 -30.76
CA SER A 83 -2.98 -6.27 -29.79
C SER A 83 -1.86 -5.67 -28.93
N LYS A 84 -0.75 -6.40 -28.73
CA LYS A 84 0.45 -5.98 -28.00
C LYS A 84 1.72 -6.16 -28.86
N PRO A 85 2.00 -5.26 -29.83
CA PRO A 85 3.11 -5.40 -30.77
C PRO A 85 4.51 -5.42 -30.13
N ASN A 86 4.63 -4.94 -28.90
CA ASN A 86 5.83 -4.99 -28.06
C ASN A 86 6.07 -6.37 -27.42
N ILE A 87 5.06 -7.24 -27.34
CA ILE A 87 5.18 -8.61 -26.82
C ILE A 87 5.21 -9.62 -27.97
N ILE A 88 4.26 -9.53 -28.90
CA ILE A 88 4.29 -10.30 -30.15
C ILE A 88 4.24 -9.30 -31.31
N SER A 89 5.31 -9.19 -32.09
CA SER A 89 5.32 -8.33 -33.28
C SER A 89 4.39 -8.87 -34.37
N ASN A 90 4.02 -8.04 -35.35
CA ASN A 90 3.20 -8.49 -36.48
C ASN A 90 3.94 -9.51 -37.38
N GLU A 91 5.26 -9.62 -37.24
CA GLU A 91 6.11 -10.61 -37.91
C GLU A 91 6.28 -11.90 -37.09
N GLY A 92 5.74 -11.94 -35.86
CA GLY A 92 5.78 -13.10 -34.98
C GLY A 92 7.00 -13.16 -34.05
N LEU A 93 7.77 -12.07 -33.91
CA LEU A 93 8.82 -12.02 -32.89
C LEU A 93 8.19 -11.96 -31.50
N VAL A 94 8.58 -12.86 -30.61
CA VAL A 94 8.03 -12.98 -29.25
C VAL A 94 9.05 -12.48 -28.25
N ILE A 95 8.74 -11.37 -27.60
CA ILE A 95 9.43 -10.88 -26.42
C ILE A 95 8.70 -11.43 -25.21
N ARG A 96 9.35 -12.35 -24.48
CA ARG A 96 8.78 -12.89 -23.24
C ARG A 96 8.65 -11.76 -22.22
N PRO A 97 7.47 -11.59 -21.59
CA PRO A 97 7.33 -10.72 -20.43
C PRO A 97 8.34 -11.08 -19.36
N SER A 98 8.74 -10.14 -18.52
CA SER A 98 9.55 -10.45 -17.35
C SER A 98 8.79 -11.38 -16.38
N SER A 99 9.53 -12.07 -15.52
CA SER A 99 8.96 -12.90 -14.45
C SER A 99 7.96 -12.14 -13.56
N LYS A 100 8.19 -10.82 -13.38
CA LYS A 100 7.36 -9.88 -12.61
C LYS A 100 6.07 -9.46 -13.32
N GLU A 101 6.13 -9.29 -14.64
CA GLU A 101 4.95 -8.96 -15.47
C GLU A 101 3.95 -10.12 -15.60
N GLY A 102 4.36 -11.31 -15.17
CA GLY A 102 3.54 -12.50 -15.30
C GLY A 102 3.34 -12.94 -16.76
N ASN A 103 2.52 -13.96 -16.95
CA ASN A 103 2.14 -14.34 -18.32
C ASN A 103 1.22 -13.27 -18.90
N GLN A 104 1.39 -12.96 -20.17
CA GLN A 104 0.63 -11.89 -20.84
C GLN A 104 -0.25 -12.46 -21.94
N GLN A 105 -1.53 -12.12 -21.90
CA GLN A 105 -2.46 -12.47 -22.97
C GLN A 105 -2.34 -11.47 -24.14
N VAL A 106 -2.16 -12.00 -25.34
CA VAL A 106 -2.04 -11.24 -26.58
C VAL A 106 -3.06 -11.75 -27.59
N ASP A 107 -3.83 -10.83 -28.16
CA ASP A 107 -4.79 -11.14 -29.21
C ASP A 107 -4.14 -10.92 -30.57
N LEU A 108 -4.07 -11.99 -31.36
CA LEU A 108 -3.65 -11.93 -32.75
C LEU A 108 -4.89 -11.89 -33.65
N GLU A 109 -5.20 -10.71 -34.19
CA GLU A 109 -6.27 -10.53 -35.17
C GLU A 109 -5.75 -10.89 -36.56
N PHE A 110 -6.26 -11.99 -37.11
CA PHE A 110 -6.00 -12.41 -38.48
C PHE A 110 -7.07 -11.90 -39.41
N THR A 111 -6.65 -11.32 -40.53
CA THR A 111 -7.54 -10.88 -41.62
C THR A 111 -7.22 -11.67 -42.89
N ILE A 112 -8.15 -12.52 -43.31
CA ILE A 112 -8.08 -13.29 -44.55
C ILE A 112 -8.78 -12.52 -45.66
N TYR A 113 -8.07 -12.24 -46.74
CA TYR A 113 -8.61 -11.65 -47.96
C TYR A 113 -8.67 -12.69 -49.07
N LEU A 114 -9.87 -12.89 -49.63
CA LEU A 114 -10.05 -13.64 -50.86
C LEU A 114 -9.82 -12.70 -52.05
N LYS A 115 -8.68 -12.85 -52.73
CA LYS A 115 -8.23 -12.03 -53.86
C LYS A 115 -8.07 -12.87 -55.13
N PRO A 116 -9.17 -13.30 -55.76
CA PRO A 116 -9.10 -14.05 -57.00
C PRO A 116 -8.49 -13.21 -58.13
N LYS A 117 -7.71 -13.85 -59.01
CA LYS A 117 -7.00 -13.15 -60.11
C LYS A 117 -7.96 -12.65 -61.21
N ASP A 118 -9.11 -13.30 -61.39
CA ASP A 118 -10.14 -12.89 -62.34
C ASP A 118 -10.89 -11.65 -61.83
N SER A 119 -10.87 -10.55 -62.60
CA SER A 119 -11.49 -9.28 -62.22
C SER A 119 -13.00 -9.38 -61.96
N LEU A 120 -13.74 -10.22 -62.68
CA LEU A 120 -15.18 -10.40 -62.48
C LEU A 120 -15.47 -11.25 -61.25
N LYS A 121 -14.64 -12.26 -60.98
CA LYS A 121 -14.69 -13.07 -59.74
C LYS A 121 -14.39 -12.19 -58.53
N ASN A 122 -13.38 -11.32 -58.63
CA ASN A 122 -13.02 -10.39 -57.55
C ASN A 122 -14.13 -9.38 -57.22
N ILE A 123 -14.77 -8.80 -58.25
CA ILE A 123 -15.95 -7.93 -58.06
C ILE A 123 -17.08 -8.70 -57.36
N TYR A 124 -17.33 -9.96 -57.75
CA TYR A 124 -18.35 -10.79 -57.12
C TYR A 124 -18.03 -11.07 -55.65
N TYR A 125 -16.79 -11.46 -55.32
CA TYR A 125 -16.34 -11.73 -53.96
C TYR A 125 -16.43 -10.47 -53.09
N THR A 126 -16.02 -9.32 -53.63
CA THR A 126 -16.13 -8.02 -52.94
C THR A 126 -17.58 -7.69 -52.58
N LEU A 127 -18.54 -7.93 -53.49
CA LEU A 127 -19.97 -7.69 -53.23
C LEU A 127 -20.58 -8.66 -52.23
N ARG A 128 -19.99 -9.86 -52.06
CA ARG A 128 -20.46 -10.90 -51.14
C ARG A 128 -19.78 -10.84 -49.76
N GLY A 129 -18.64 -10.16 -49.67
CA GLY A 129 -17.75 -10.16 -48.52
C GLY A 129 -16.55 -11.06 -48.81
N ASN A 130 -15.40 -10.43 -49.02
CA ASN A 130 -14.12 -11.09 -49.34
C ASN A 130 -13.10 -11.00 -48.21
N THR A 131 -13.47 -10.40 -47.09
CA THR A 131 -12.59 -10.15 -45.94
C THR A 131 -13.19 -10.85 -44.74
N HIS A 132 -12.38 -11.69 -44.07
CA HIS A 132 -12.82 -12.47 -42.93
C HIS A 132 -11.82 -12.33 -41.81
N LYS A 133 -12.30 -11.88 -40.65
CA LYS A 133 -11.49 -11.68 -39.45
C LYS A 133 -11.74 -12.77 -38.42
N PHE A 134 -10.72 -13.09 -37.65
CA PHE A 134 -10.83 -13.89 -36.44
C PHE A 134 -9.66 -13.58 -35.50
N VAL A 135 -9.83 -13.88 -34.22
CA VAL A 135 -8.81 -13.62 -33.20
C VAL A 135 -8.37 -14.94 -32.59
N ILE A 136 -7.06 -15.10 -32.41
CA ILE A 136 -6.48 -16.14 -31.57
C ILE A 136 -5.95 -15.46 -30.32
N ASN A 137 -6.36 -15.98 -29.17
CA ASN A 137 -5.86 -15.56 -27.86
C ASN A 137 -4.61 -16.38 -27.56
N VAL A 138 -3.48 -15.72 -27.37
CA VAL A 138 -2.19 -16.35 -27.11
C VAL A 138 -1.70 -15.92 -25.74
N ASN A 139 -1.38 -16.88 -24.88
CA ASN A 139 -0.76 -16.62 -23.60
C ASN A 139 0.77 -16.70 -23.73
N VAL A 140 1.47 -15.58 -23.59
CA VAL A 140 2.93 -15.52 -23.68
C VAL A 140 3.52 -15.82 -22.31
N ILE A 141 4.31 -16.89 -22.23
CA ILE A 141 4.92 -17.36 -20.99
C ILE A 141 6.06 -16.41 -20.60
N LYS A 142 5.98 -15.87 -19.38
CA LYS A 142 7.00 -15.00 -18.77
C LYS A 142 8.38 -15.64 -18.77
N ALA A 143 9.44 -14.85 -18.77
CA ALA A 143 10.82 -15.30 -18.63
C ALA A 143 11.07 -15.92 -17.25
N GLU A 144 12.03 -16.84 -17.19
CA GLU A 144 12.56 -17.31 -15.90
C GLU A 144 13.26 -16.17 -15.19
N LEU A 145 13.20 -16.16 -13.85
CA LEU A 145 13.95 -15.19 -13.05
C LEU A 145 15.46 -15.35 -13.31
N THR A 146 16.11 -14.24 -13.59
CA THR A 146 17.57 -14.13 -13.57
C THR A 146 18.08 -14.25 -12.13
N HIS A 147 19.36 -14.62 -11.94
CA HIS A 147 19.94 -14.67 -10.60
C HIS A 147 19.83 -13.33 -9.86
N LEU A 148 20.01 -12.20 -10.55
CA LEU A 148 19.88 -10.87 -9.94
C LEU A 148 18.45 -10.60 -9.47
N GLU A 149 17.44 -10.99 -10.25
CA GLU A 149 16.04 -10.85 -9.82
C GLU A 149 15.73 -11.73 -8.61
N ILE A 150 16.26 -12.96 -8.56
CA ILE A 150 16.14 -13.84 -7.38
C ILE A 150 16.79 -13.20 -6.15
N LEU A 151 18.02 -12.68 -6.30
CA LEU A 151 18.73 -12.01 -5.20
C LEU A 151 17.98 -10.75 -4.73
N GLU A 152 17.30 -10.04 -5.64
CA GLU A 152 16.44 -8.91 -5.29
C GLU A 152 15.22 -9.39 -4.49
N GLU A 153 14.45 -10.33 -5.02
CA GLU A 153 13.24 -10.86 -4.40
C GLU A 153 13.53 -11.42 -3.00
N VAL A 154 14.61 -12.18 -2.85
CA VAL A 154 15.00 -12.70 -1.54
C VAL A 154 15.41 -11.58 -0.59
N SER A 155 16.16 -10.59 -1.06
CA SER A 155 16.65 -9.52 -0.20
C SER A 155 15.55 -8.67 0.41
N GLU A 156 14.40 -8.56 -0.25
CA GLU A 156 13.21 -7.82 0.22
C GLU A 156 12.50 -8.54 1.37
N GLN A 157 12.78 -9.83 1.56
CA GLN A 157 12.09 -10.69 2.53
C GLN A 157 12.96 -11.02 3.75
N ILE A 158 14.22 -10.55 3.77
CA ILE A 158 15.11 -10.75 4.93
C ILE A 158 14.79 -9.72 6.00
N TYR A 159 14.41 -10.21 7.17
CA TYR A 159 14.07 -9.39 8.33
C TYR A 159 15.07 -9.59 9.49
N VAL A 160 15.48 -8.47 10.09
CA VAL A 160 16.26 -8.42 11.35
C VAL A 160 15.62 -7.35 12.24
N PRO A 161 15.31 -7.65 13.52
CA PRO A 161 14.74 -6.67 14.43
C PRO A 161 15.74 -5.55 14.74
N LYS A 162 15.27 -4.30 14.80
CA LYS A 162 16.09 -3.14 15.18
C LYS A 162 16.60 -3.22 16.62
N VAL A 163 15.79 -3.78 17.52
CA VAL A 163 16.11 -3.91 18.94
C VAL A 163 15.80 -5.34 19.40
N THR A 164 16.68 -5.92 20.22
CA THR A 164 16.39 -7.20 20.85
C THR A 164 17.00 -7.33 22.24
N LYS A 165 16.41 -8.20 23.06
CA LYS A 165 17.03 -8.69 24.30
C LYS A 165 17.43 -10.17 24.22
N SER A 166 17.26 -10.81 23.06
CA SER A 166 17.36 -12.26 22.91
C SER A 166 17.92 -12.66 21.55
N ASN A 167 18.20 -13.95 21.36
CA ASN A 167 18.72 -14.44 20.09
C ASN A 167 17.77 -14.12 18.94
N VAL A 168 18.36 -13.87 17.77
CA VAL A 168 17.66 -13.56 16.51
C VAL A 168 17.79 -14.78 15.59
N GLY A 169 16.68 -15.24 15.03
CA GLY A 169 16.65 -16.17 13.92
C GLY A 169 17.07 -15.49 12.62
N LEU A 170 18.15 -15.96 12.02
CA LEU A 170 18.69 -15.47 10.75
C LEU A 170 18.53 -16.53 9.67
N ILE A 171 18.06 -16.12 8.49
CA ILE A 171 17.90 -17.03 7.34
C ILE A 171 19.25 -17.38 6.73
N LYS A 172 19.47 -18.67 6.43
CA LYS A 172 20.77 -19.16 5.89
C LYS A 172 20.62 -19.84 4.54
N GLU A 173 19.44 -20.36 4.25
CA GLU A 173 19.12 -21.04 3.01
C GLU A 173 17.64 -20.84 2.70
N ILE A 174 17.31 -20.91 1.41
CA ILE A 174 15.94 -20.90 0.91
C ILE A 174 15.81 -22.13 0.01
N PRO A 175 15.13 -23.20 0.48
CA PRO A 175 15.11 -24.48 -0.22
C PRO A 175 14.65 -24.40 -1.68
N TYR A 176 13.85 -23.40 -2.02
CA TYR A 176 13.33 -23.17 -3.37
C TYR A 176 14.40 -22.70 -4.38
N TYR A 177 15.37 -21.90 -3.94
CA TYR A 177 16.43 -21.39 -4.80
C TYR A 177 17.67 -22.27 -4.63
N GLU A 178 17.73 -23.37 -5.40
CA GLU A 178 18.88 -24.27 -5.37
C GLU A 178 20.19 -23.50 -5.58
N ASN A 179 21.15 -23.71 -4.66
CA ASN A 179 22.48 -23.07 -4.65
C ASN A 179 22.52 -21.57 -4.26
N LEU A 180 21.40 -20.98 -3.83
CA LEU A 180 21.45 -19.68 -3.15
C LEU A 180 22.06 -19.85 -1.75
N LEU A 181 23.20 -19.20 -1.51
CA LEU A 181 23.86 -19.19 -0.22
C LEU A 181 23.66 -17.85 0.47
N ILE A 182 23.27 -17.87 1.75
CA ILE A 182 23.19 -16.67 2.60
C ILE A 182 24.14 -16.85 3.78
N THR A 183 25.16 -15.99 3.86
CA THR A 183 26.10 -15.94 4.98
C THR A 183 25.97 -14.64 5.75
N TRP A 184 26.23 -14.70 7.05
CA TRP A 184 26.08 -13.57 7.96
C TRP A 184 27.39 -13.19 8.63
N GLU A 185 27.62 -11.89 8.78
CA GLU A 185 28.70 -11.33 9.57
C GLU A 185 28.15 -10.33 10.60
N SER A 186 28.81 -10.24 11.75
CA SER A 186 28.49 -9.26 12.78
C SER A 186 29.66 -8.29 12.93
N SER A 187 29.36 -6.99 12.90
CA SER A 187 30.34 -5.94 13.16
C SER A 187 30.84 -5.95 14.61
N ASN A 188 30.09 -6.57 15.53
CA ASN A 188 30.47 -6.71 16.94
C ASN A 188 30.09 -8.10 17.50
N PRO A 189 30.89 -9.15 17.23
CA PRO A 189 30.62 -10.53 17.67
C PRO A 189 30.61 -10.73 19.19
N SER A 190 31.06 -9.74 19.97
CA SER A 190 30.98 -9.78 21.44
C SER A 190 29.61 -9.38 21.97
N VAL A 191 28.80 -8.69 21.16
CA VAL A 191 27.40 -8.32 21.46
C VAL A 191 26.46 -9.36 20.88
N ILE A 192 26.56 -9.63 19.59
CA ILE A 192 25.75 -10.62 18.88
C ILE A 192 26.60 -11.35 17.83
N THR A 193 26.54 -12.68 17.81
CA THR A 193 27.30 -13.51 16.87
C THR A 193 26.71 -13.48 15.45
N SER A 194 27.48 -13.90 14.44
CA SER A 194 26.98 -14.12 13.07
C SER A 194 25.84 -15.14 12.96
N ASP A 195 25.64 -15.99 13.98
CA ASP A 195 24.53 -16.92 14.04
C ASP A 195 23.29 -16.33 14.74
N GLY A 196 23.31 -15.04 15.08
CA GLY A 196 22.21 -14.35 15.77
C GLY A 196 22.16 -14.56 17.29
N ASN A 197 23.15 -15.23 17.88
CA ASN A 197 23.19 -15.41 19.34
C ASN A 197 23.62 -14.13 20.07
N VAL A 198 22.80 -13.66 21.00
CA VAL A 198 23.08 -12.52 21.87
C VAL A 198 24.00 -12.95 23.02
N LEU A 199 25.05 -12.16 23.27
CA LEU A 199 26.06 -12.40 24.30
C LEU A 199 26.15 -11.26 25.34
N ASN A 200 26.00 -10.01 24.91
CA ASN A 200 26.04 -8.81 25.77
C ASN A 200 25.15 -7.71 25.17
N THR A 201 24.86 -6.69 25.97
CA THR A 201 24.19 -5.47 25.48
C THR A 201 25.13 -4.59 24.66
N GLY A 202 24.56 -3.76 23.80
CA GLY A 202 25.26 -2.82 22.93
C GLY A 202 24.76 -2.87 21.49
N SER A 203 25.37 -2.05 20.64
CA SER A 203 25.01 -1.98 19.22
C SER A 203 25.92 -2.85 18.35
N ALA A 204 25.36 -3.39 17.28
CA ALA A 204 26.05 -4.10 16.22
C ALA A 204 25.35 -3.85 14.88
N THR A 205 25.97 -4.31 13.81
CA THR A 205 25.39 -4.39 12.47
C THR A 205 25.54 -5.83 12.01
N LEU A 206 24.44 -6.43 11.56
CA LEU A 206 24.41 -7.75 10.95
C LEU A 206 24.39 -7.57 9.43
N GLU A 207 25.41 -8.11 8.76
CA GLU A 207 25.56 -8.05 7.32
C GLU A 207 25.22 -9.41 6.70
N ALA A 208 24.26 -9.44 5.78
CA ALA A 208 23.92 -10.63 4.99
C ALA A 208 24.57 -10.55 3.62
N HIS A 209 25.30 -11.60 3.24
CA HIS A 209 25.88 -11.78 1.91
C HIS A 209 25.16 -12.92 1.19
N LEU A 210 24.44 -12.57 0.13
CA LEU A 210 23.68 -13.49 -0.70
C LEU A 210 24.49 -13.78 -1.96
N VAL A 211 24.63 -15.05 -2.32
CA VAL A 211 25.39 -15.48 -3.51
C VAL A 211 24.58 -16.50 -4.31
N LEU A 212 24.39 -16.23 -5.60
CA LEU A 212 23.78 -17.16 -6.55
C LEU A 212 24.57 -17.19 -7.86
N GLY A 213 25.31 -18.28 -8.07
CA GLY A 213 26.21 -18.40 -9.22
C GLY A 213 27.40 -17.44 -9.13
N VAL A 214 27.44 -16.42 -10.00
CA VAL A 214 28.47 -15.36 -10.00
C VAL A 214 27.95 -14.03 -9.46
N ASP A 215 26.64 -13.96 -9.23
CA ASP A 215 25.95 -12.76 -8.79
C ASP A 215 25.90 -12.74 -7.26
N GLU A 216 26.05 -11.55 -6.69
CA GLU A 216 26.09 -11.36 -5.24
C GLU A 216 25.32 -10.11 -4.82
N LYS A 217 24.84 -10.11 -3.57
CA LYS A 217 24.17 -8.97 -2.95
C LYS A 217 24.48 -8.89 -1.47
N TYR A 218 24.59 -7.65 -0.96
CA TYR A 218 24.87 -7.37 0.45
C TYR A 218 23.71 -6.59 1.06
N LEU A 219 23.35 -6.96 2.28
CA LEU A 219 22.37 -6.26 3.11
C LEU A 219 23.02 -5.96 4.47
N SER A 220 22.60 -4.86 5.08
CA SER A 220 23.13 -4.40 6.36
C SER A 220 21.97 -4.01 7.26
N PHE A 221 21.95 -4.58 8.47
CA PHE A 221 20.91 -4.36 9.45
C PHE A 221 21.53 -3.91 10.77
N ASP A 222 21.27 -2.66 11.16
CA ASP A 222 21.68 -2.17 12.47
C ASP A 222 20.78 -2.76 13.55
N ILE A 223 21.39 -3.21 14.63
CA ILE A 223 20.70 -3.86 15.75
C ILE A 223 21.25 -3.38 17.10
N GLU A 224 20.33 -3.05 18.00
CA GLU A 224 20.63 -2.74 19.39
C GLU A 224 20.22 -3.90 20.30
N VAL A 225 21.17 -4.41 21.08
CA VAL A 225 20.92 -5.41 22.11
C VAL A 225 20.75 -4.73 23.46
N VAL A 226 19.56 -4.85 24.04
CA VAL A 226 19.18 -4.28 25.33
C VAL A 226 19.05 -5.36 26.41
N ASP A 227 19.18 -4.98 27.68
CA ASP A 227 18.90 -5.86 28.82
C ASP A 227 17.41 -5.90 29.16
N GLU A 228 16.73 -4.76 29.04
CA GLU A 228 15.29 -4.62 29.12
C GLU A 228 14.76 -3.70 28.02
N PHE A 229 13.54 -3.98 27.56
CA PHE A 229 12.84 -3.04 26.68
C PHE A 229 12.33 -1.86 27.50
N SER A 230 12.26 -0.69 26.86
CA SER A 230 11.62 0.49 27.41
C SER A 230 10.18 0.21 27.82
N ASP A 231 9.67 1.01 28.76
CA ASP A 231 8.26 1.01 29.09
C ASP A 231 7.44 1.35 27.83
N VAL A 232 6.32 0.66 27.67
CA VAL A 232 5.35 0.85 26.59
C VAL A 232 4.25 1.78 27.09
N VAL A 233 3.81 2.68 26.22
CA VAL A 233 2.63 3.52 26.46
C VAL A 233 1.39 2.68 26.23
N GLU A 234 0.65 2.34 27.29
CA GLU A 234 -0.61 1.59 27.18
C GLU A 234 -1.74 2.49 26.65
N VAL A 235 -1.72 3.76 27.05
CA VAL A 235 -2.63 4.80 26.56
C VAL A 235 -2.06 6.17 26.88
N GLU A 236 -2.26 7.11 25.96
CA GLU A 236 -2.00 8.53 26.15
C GLU A 236 -3.17 9.35 25.60
N GLU A 237 -3.61 10.35 26.35
CA GLU A 237 -4.72 11.21 25.98
C GLU A 237 -4.40 12.67 26.35
N ASP A 238 -4.27 13.51 25.33
CA ASP A 238 -4.08 14.96 25.42
C ASP A 238 -5.38 15.75 25.11
N PHE A 239 -6.48 15.03 24.85
CA PHE A 239 -7.81 15.53 24.53
C PHE A 239 -7.88 16.44 23.28
N SER A 240 -6.81 16.57 22.50
CA SER A 240 -6.76 17.36 21.27
C SER A 240 -7.55 16.71 20.14
N ASN A 241 -7.69 15.40 20.21
CA ASN A 241 -8.41 14.58 19.24
C ASN A 241 -9.88 14.33 19.61
N VAL A 242 -10.32 14.73 20.82
CA VAL A 242 -11.69 14.50 21.31
C VAL A 242 -12.56 15.75 21.08
N SER A 243 -13.69 15.57 20.40
CA SER A 243 -14.63 16.67 20.18
C SER A 243 -15.16 17.24 21.50
N GLY A 244 -15.17 18.57 21.61
CA GLY A 244 -15.73 19.28 22.76
C GLY A 244 -17.21 18.91 22.96
N SER A 245 -17.65 18.83 24.21
CA SER A 245 -19.08 18.63 24.49
C SER A 245 -19.56 19.53 25.63
N GLU A 246 -20.80 20.02 25.49
CA GLU A 246 -21.36 20.98 26.43
C GLU A 246 -21.91 20.36 27.72
N SER A 247 -22.17 19.04 27.73
CA SER A 247 -22.90 18.34 28.80
C SER A 247 -22.00 17.55 29.76
N TYR A 248 -22.38 17.56 31.04
CA TYR A 248 -21.80 16.74 32.13
C TYR A 248 -22.62 15.47 32.43
N ILE A 249 -23.77 15.30 31.78
CA ILE A 249 -24.82 14.37 32.22
C ILE A 249 -24.53 12.92 31.79
N GLU A 250 -23.99 12.73 30.59
CA GLU A 250 -23.73 11.40 30.05
C GLU A 250 -22.26 11.01 30.27
N PRO A 251 -21.96 9.76 30.67
CA PRO A 251 -20.61 9.23 30.64
C PRO A 251 -20.02 9.36 29.24
N LYS A 252 -18.73 9.66 29.17
CA LYS A 252 -18.01 9.81 27.90
C LYS A 252 -16.95 8.76 27.76
N GLU A 253 -17.02 8.01 26.67
CA GLU A 253 -15.99 7.05 26.30
C GLU A 253 -15.08 7.65 25.22
N PHE A 254 -13.77 7.56 25.43
CA PHE A 254 -12.74 7.98 24.49
C PHE A 254 -11.44 7.28 24.86
N SER A 255 -10.65 6.84 23.87
CA SER A 255 -9.29 6.30 24.09
C SER A 255 -9.21 5.22 25.18
N GLY A 256 -10.23 4.36 25.29
CA GLY A 256 -10.32 3.32 26.32
C GLY A 256 -10.65 3.81 27.73
N PHE A 257 -10.87 5.10 27.92
CA PHE A 257 -11.36 5.70 29.16
C PHE A 257 -12.87 5.87 29.15
N ILE A 258 -13.46 5.93 30.36
CA ILE A 258 -14.80 6.42 30.59
C ILE A 258 -14.80 7.51 31.67
N ALA A 259 -15.25 8.71 31.33
CA ALA A 259 -15.32 9.84 32.24
C ALA A 259 -16.77 10.15 32.64
N ARG A 260 -17.00 10.48 33.92
CA ARG A 260 -18.31 10.84 34.50
C ARG A 260 -18.21 12.16 35.26
N GLU A 261 -19.30 12.93 35.22
CA GLU A 261 -19.33 14.30 35.76
C GLU A 261 -18.18 15.17 35.21
N ALA A 262 -17.85 14.96 33.95
CA ALA A 262 -16.74 15.58 33.25
C ALA A 262 -17.14 16.03 31.85
N ARG A 263 -16.47 17.04 31.31
CA ARG A 263 -16.57 17.40 29.89
C ARG A 263 -15.21 17.75 29.30
N ILE A 264 -15.12 17.75 27.97
CA ILE A 264 -13.93 18.22 27.25
C ILE A 264 -14.12 19.71 27.00
N GLU A 265 -13.15 20.50 27.41
CA GLU A 265 -13.13 21.96 27.26
C GLU A 265 -11.69 22.44 27.14
N ASN A 266 -11.36 23.17 26.06
CA ASN A 266 -10.02 23.66 25.75
C ASN A 266 -8.95 22.54 25.69
N ASN A 267 -9.25 21.44 24.99
CA ASN A 267 -8.37 20.26 24.88
C ASN A 267 -7.92 19.72 26.25
N ALA A 268 -8.84 19.73 27.23
CA ALA A 268 -8.60 19.15 28.53
C ALA A 268 -9.91 18.62 29.13
N LEU A 269 -9.79 17.65 30.02
CA LEU A 269 -10.91 17.06 30.73
C LEU A 269 -11.25 17.88 31.97
N ARG A 270 -12.35 18.63 31.89
CA ARG A 270 -12.87 19.43 33.00
C ARG A 270 -13.77 18.60 33.90
N PHE A 271 -13.28 18.32 35.10
CA PHE A 271 -13.97 17.62 36.18
C PHE A 271 -14.81 18.55 37.04
N ARG A 272 -16.04 18.11 37.35
CA ARG A 272 -16.88 18.70 38.39
C ARG A 272 -16.56 18.03 39.73
N VAL A 273 -15.59 18.57 40.46
CA VAL A 273 -15.00 17.93 41.66
C VAL A 273 -16.05 17.63 42.75
N HIS A 274 -16.98 18.55 42.98
CA HIS A 274 -17.99 18.47 44.04
C HIS A 274 -19.07 17.40 43.81
N THR A 275 -19.13 16.80 42.63
CA THR A 275 -20.08 15.70 42.31
C THR A 275 -19.40 14.34 42.33
N GLY A 276 -18.11 14.26 42.70
CA GLY A 276 -17.35 13.01 42.67
C GLY A 276 -16.99 12.59 41.26
N ALA A 277 -16.53 13.53 40.43
CA ALA A 277 -16.12 13.24 39.06
C ALA A 277 -15.03 12.18 39.01
N GLU A 278 -15.14 11.28 38.03
CA GLU A 278 -14.22 10.16 37.85
C GLU A 278 -13.86 9.92 36.39
N ILE A 279 -12.67 9.38 36.16
CA ILE A 279 -12.23 8.79 34.89
C ILE A 279 -11.66 7.40 35.17
N GLU A 280 -12.20 6.38 34.52
CA GLU A 280 -11.77 4.99 34.62
C GLU A 280 -11.11 4.56 33.32
N TYR A 281 -9.96 3.88 33.41
CA TYR A 281 -9.42 3.13 32.28
C TYR A 281 -10.10 1.76 32.22
N LEU A 282 -10.75 1.45 31.09
CA LEU A 282 -11.64 0.31 30.98
C LEU A 282 -10.91 -1.03 30.96
N LYS A 283 -9.66 -1.07 30.47
CA LYS A 283 -8.83 -2.29 30.40
C LYS A 283 -8.09 -2.56 31.71
N THR A 284 -7.69 -3.82 31.88
CA THR A 284 -6.74 -4.22 32.94
C THR A 284 -5.33 -4.08 32.40
N ILE A 285 -4.49 -3.35 33.10
CA ILE A 285 -3.10 -3.09 32.71
C ILE A 285 -2.23 -4.20 33.29
N LYS A 286 -1.45 -4.87 32.45
CA LYS A 286 -0.46 -5.88 32.88
C LYS A 286 0.91 -5.23 33.04
N ASN A 287 1.60 -5.57 34.12
CA ASN A 287 2.89 -5.00 34.53
C ASN A 287 2.96 -3.46 34.46
N PRO A 288 1.98 -2.73 35.00
CA PRO A 288 1.97 -1.26 34.97
C PRO A 288 3.22 -0.68 35.65
N THR A 289 3.69 0.47 35.17
CA THR A 289 4.80 1.21 35.81
C THR A 289 4.30 2.49 36.45
N ARG A 290 3.54 3.30 35.72
CA ARG A 290 3.01 4.57 36.24
C ARG A 290 1.78 5.07 35.49
N LEU A 291 1.07 5.98 36.15
CA LEU A 291 0.05 6.84 35.54
C LEU A 291 0.47 8.29 35.76
N THR A 292 0.64 9.05 34.69
CA THR A 292 0.98 10.48 34.75
C THR A 292 -0.17 11.33 34.27
N LEU A 293 -0.26 12.55 34.79
CA LEU A 293 -1.20 13.55 34.31
C LEU A 293 -0.74 14.97 34.67
N THR A 294 -1.24 15.94 33.94
CA THR A 294 -1.18 17.33 34.32
C THR A 294 -2.55 17.80 34.83
N TYR A 295 -2.59 18.50 35.96
CA TYR A 295 -3.83 19.05 36.50
C TYR A 295 -3.75 20.55 36.80
N GLU A 296 -4.90 21.22 36.72
CA GLU A 296 -5.05 22.62 37.12
C GLU A 296 -6.41 22.84 37.81
N ALA A 297 -6.38 23.35 39.04
CA ALA A 297 -7.60 23.74 39.76
C ALA A 297 -8.01 25.17 39.41
N ILE A 298 -9.28 25.37 39.06
CA ILE A 298 -9.81 26.70 38.73
C ILE A 298 -10.71 27.20 39.85
N THR A 299 -10.18 28.12 40.66
CA THR A 299 -10.92 28.82 41.71
C THR A 299 -10.44 30.25 41.91
N SER A 300 -11.33 31.17 42.23
CA SER A 300 -10.98 32.53 42.66
C SER A 300 -10.82 32.65 44.19
N SER A 301 -11.08 31.56 44.93
CA SER A 301 -11.04 31.52 46.38
C SER A 301 -9.76 30.86 46.88
N ALA A 302 -9.32 31.22 48.09
CA ALA A 302 -8.23 30.51 48.75
C ALA A 302 -8.63 29.06 49.08
N PHE A 303 -7.68 28.12 48.97
CA PHE A 303 -7.82 26.72 49.36
C PHE A 303 -7.86 26.61 50.90
N THR A 304 -9.07 26.54 51.45
CA THR A 304 -9.39 26.40 52.88
C THR A 304 -9.99 25.03 53.22
N GLN A 305 -10.28 24.22 52.21
CA GLN A 305 -10.77 22.85 52.32
C GLN A 305 -9.96 21.97 51.38
N ASP A 306 -9.88 20.67 51.68
CA ASP A 306 -9.16 19.73 50.83
C ASP A 306 -9.86 19.58 49.47
N VAL A 307 -9.03 19.54 48.44
CA VAL A 307 -9.42 19.23 47.06
C VAL A 307 -8.51 18.09 46.62
N LEU A 308 -9.08 16.90 46.46
CA LEU A 308 -8.32 15.67 46.29
C LEU A 308 -8.53 15.08 44.90
N ILE A 309 -7.44 14.57 44.32
CA ILE A 309 -7.49 13.55 43.25
C ILE A 309 -7.00 12.25 43.88
N LYS A 310 -7.80 11.20 43.80
CA LYS A 310 -7.53 9.89 44.39
C LYS A 310 -7.34 8.89 43.28
N LEU A 311 -6.20 8.20 43.29
CA LEU A 311 -6.03 7.00 42.48
C LEU A 311 -6.69 5.82 43.20
N MET A 312 -7.70 5.26 42.54
CA MET A 312 -8.34 4.02 42.94
C MET A 312 -7.79 2.89 42.08
N THR A 313 -7.43 1.78 42.71
CA THR A 313 -6.94 0.57 42.03
C THR A 313 -7.84 -0.62 42.30
N SER A 314 -7.87 -1.57 41.37
CA SER A 314 -8.58 -2.83 41.51
C SER A 314 -7.77 -3.98 40.92
N VAL A 315 -7.61 -5.06 41.70
CA VAL A 315 -6.88 -6.27 41.32
C VAL A 315 -7.82 -7.45 41.03
N ASP A 316 -9.13 -7.23 41.05
CA ASP A 316 -10.16 -8.24 40.80
C ASP A 316 -11.06 -7.87 39.61
N GLY A 317 -10.49 -7.14 38.64
CA GLY A 317 -11.18 -6.77 37.40
C GLY A 317 -12.24 -5.67 37.57
N GLY A 318 -12.12 -4.83 38.58
CA GLY A 318 -13.03 -3.71 38.85
C GLY A 318 -14.21 -4.05 39.76
N ILE A 319 -14.20 -5.24 40.40
CA ILE A 319 -15.26 -5.65 41.34
C ILE A 319 -15.12 -4.89 42.66
N THR A 320 -13.90 -4.80 43.19
CA THR A 320 -13.58 -4.00 44.37
C THR A 320 -12.50 -2.97 44.06
N TRP A 321 -12.73 -1.74 44.53
CA TRP A 321 -11.84 -0.60 44.34
C TRP A 321 -11.24 -0.18 45.68
N GLN A 322 -9.93 0.03 45.71
CA GLN A 322 -9.19 0.47 46.88
C GLN A 322 -8.52 1.81 46.60
N GLU A 323 -8.52 2.71 47.59
CA GLU A 323 -7.76 3.95 47.51
C GLU A 323 -6.28 3.62 47.66
N SER A 324 -5.50 3.86 46.61
CA SER A 324 -4.07 3.53 46.56
C SER A 324 -3.19 4.73 46.89
N GLN A 325 -3.49 5.88 46.30
CA GLN A 325 -2.67 7.09 46.39
C GLN A 325 -3.56 8.34 46.29
N ILE A 326 -3.11 9.45 46.87
CA ILE A 326 -3.90 10.70 46.96
C ILE A 326 -3.01 11.90 46.64
N VAL A 327 -3.54 12.82 45.84
CA VAL A 327 -3.00 14.15 45.58
C VAL A 327 -3.88 15.18 46.26
N ASN A 328 -3.28 16.07 47.06
CA ASN A 328 -3.98 17.22 47.64
C ASN A 328 -3.62 18.50 46.87
N ILE A 329 -4.63 19.13 46.28
CA ILE A 329 -4.49 20.36 45.49
C ILE A 329 -4.63 21.57 46.38
N ASN A 330 -3.61 22.42 46.39
CA ASN A 330 -3.50 23.57 47.30
C ASN A 330 -3.26 24.92 46.58
N ASN A 331 -3.15 24.92 45.25
CA ASN A 331 -2.96 26.11 44.44
C ASN A 331 -3.64 25.93 43.06
N ASN A 332 -3.59 26.98 42.24
CA ASN A 332 -4.12 26.97 40.86
C ASN A 332 -3.01 26.79 39.81
N GLU A 333 -1.83 26.31 40.19
CA GLU A 333 -0.74 26.14 39.23
C GLU A 333 -0.95 24.85 38.42
N LYS A 334 -0.78 24.93 37.09
CA LYS A 334 -0.76 23.74 36.24
C LYS A 334 0.40 22.85 36.70
N THR A 335 0.10 21.65 37.18
CA THR A 335 1.03 20.78 37.90
C THR A 335 1.05 19.39 37.27
N PHE A 336 2.25 18.91 36.90
CA PHE A 336 2.47 17.51 36.51
C PHE A 336 2.54 16.61 37.74
N TYR A 337 1.95 15.43 37.66
CA TYR A 337 1.98 14.43 38.73
C TYR A 337 2.12 13.01 38.18
N GLU A 338 2.84 12.17 38.92
CA GLU A 338 3.08 10.76 38.60
C GLU A 338 2.59 9.89 39.77
N PHE A 339 1.70 8.94 39.47
CA PHE A 339 1.31 7.87 40.37
C PHE A 339 2.12 6.61 40.08
N ASP A 340 2.75 6.05 41.10
CA ASP A 340 3.51 4.80 40.98
C ASP A 340 2.58 3.58 40.91
N LEU A 341 2.68 2.80 39.84
CA LEU A 341 1.93 1.55 39.66
C LEU A 341 2.84 0.32 39.65
N SER A 342 4.16 0.47 39.81
CA SER A 342 5.17 -0.58 39.64
C SER A 342 5.07 -1.76 40.61
N THR A 343 4.25 -1.63 41.65
CA THR A 343 4.03 -2.68 42.66
C THR A 343 2.94 -3.69 42.29
N TYR A 344 2.21 -3.46 41.19
CA TYR A 344 1.13 -4.33 40.72
C TYR A 344 1.60 -5.21 39.55
N ASP A 345 1.26 -6.49 39.57
CA ASP A 345 1.43 -7.38 38.41
C ASP A 345 0.34 -7.14 37.36
N GLU A 346 -0.89 -6.90 37.80
CA GLU A 346 -2.01 -6.46 36.97
C GLU A 346 -2.96 -5.57 37.77
N VAL A 347 -3.52 -4.53 37.14
CA VAL A 347 -4.39 -3.57 37.84
C VAL A 347 -5.36 -2.86 36.90
N LYS A 348 -6.57 -2.59 37.39
CA LYS A 348 -7.46 -1.56 36.84
C LYS A 348 -7.30 -0.27 37.62
N VAL A 349 -7.35 0.87 36.94
CA VAL A 349 -7.18 2.20 37.55
C VAL A 349 -8.38 3.10 37.25
N LYS A 350 -8.73 3.94 38.23
CA LYS A 350 -9.57 5.11 38.00
C LYS A 350 -9.17 6.25 38.92
N LEU A 351 -9.31 7.47 38.43
CA LEU A 351 -9.13 8.67 39.23
C LEU A 351 -10.50 9.16 39.70
N VAL A 352 -10.61 9.48 40.98
CA VAL A 352 -11.82 10.03 41.58
C VAL A 352 -11.47 11.35 42.27
N THR A 353 -12.35 12.33 42.14
CA THR A 353 -12.19 13.60 42.83
C THR A 353 -13.04 13.69 44.09
N GLU A 354 -12.52 14.39 45.11
CA GLU A 354 -13.26 14.65 46.35
C GLU A 354 -12.98 16.06 46.85
N THR A 355 -14.05 16.77 47.23
CA THR A 355 -13.92 18.05 47.92
C THR A 355 -15.16 18.39 48.73
N ALA A 356 -14.99 19.22 49.76
CA ALA A 356 -16.10 19.81 50.52
C ALA A 356 -16.58 21.16 49.96
N TYR A 357 -15.92 21.71 48.93
CA TYR A 357 -16.40 22.90 48.21
C TYR A 357 -17.72 22.62 47.47
N ALA A 358 -18.65 23.58 47.52
CA ALA A 358 -19.94 23.47 46.84
C ALA A 358 -19.85 23.54 45.30
N THR A 359 -18.86 24.28 44.78
CA THR A 359 -18.59 24.39 43.35
C THR A 359 -17.07 24.51 43.13
N MET A 360 -16.50 23.52 42.45
CA MET A 360 -15.07 23.46 42.14
C MET A 360 -14.87 22.67 40.86
N TYR A 361 -13.87 23.06 40.08
CA TYR A 361 -13.47 22.39 38.84
C TYR A 361 -11.97 22.16 38.80
N ILE A 362 -11.58 21.01 38.25
CA ILE A 362 -10.20 20.67 37.93
C ILE A 362 -10.15 20.35 36.44
N TYR A 363 -9.12 20.82 35.76
CA TYR A 363 -8.77 20.34 34.43
C TYR A 363 -7.70 19.27 34.57
N ILE A 364 -7.89 18.16 33.86
CA ILE A 364 -6.92 17.08 33.70
C ILE A 364 -6.52 17.05 32.22
N ASP A 365 -5.24 16.89 31.98
CA ASP A 365 -4.59 16.94 30.67
C ASP A 365 -3.38 15.99 30.67
N ASP A 366 -2.81 15.68 29.50
CA ASP A 366 -1.63 14.82 29.32
C ASP A 366 -1.73 13.48 30.11
N LEU A 367 -2.89 12.84 30.08
CA LEU A 367 -3.14 11.61 30.83
C LEU A 367 -2.46 10.44 30.13
N LYS A 368 -1.48 9.82 30.80
CA LYS A 368 -0.69 8.73 30.21
C LYS A 368 -0.54 7.58 31.19
N ILE A 369 -0.66 6.35 30.69
CA ILE A 369 -0.41 5.12 31.43
C ILE A 369 0.73 4.37 30.73
N GLU A 370 1.75 4.03 31.51
CA GLU A 370 2.89 3.26 31.04
C GLU A 370 2.96 1.91 31.76
N ARG A 371 3.50 0.91 31.05
CA ARG A 371 3.68 -0.44 31.55
C ARG A 371 4.96 -1.06 31.02
N LYS A 372 5.41 -2.15 31.65
CA LYS A 372 6.49 -2.96 31.11
C LYS A 372 6.04 -3.69 29.85
N PHE A 373 6.97 -3.75 28.90
CA PHE A 373 6.89 -4.61 27.73
C PHE A 373 6.67 -6.07 28.15
N ASN A 374 5.74 -6.76 27.48
CA ASN A 374 5.31 -8.10 27.82
C ASN A 374 4.95 -8.93 26.56
N GLU A 375 4.49 -10.17 26.78
CA GLU A 375 4.19 -11.13 25.71
C GLU A 375 3.14 -10.60 24.73
N GLU A 376 2.14 -9.85 25.17
CA GLU A 376 1.07 -9.34 24.31
C GLU A 376 1.60 -8.33 23.28
N ASP A 377 2.66 -7.59 23.59
CA ASP A 377 3.30 -6.67 22.64
C ASP A 377 3.93 -7.45 21.47
N VAL A 378 4.56 -8.59 21.76
CA VAL A 378 5.10 -9.48 20.72
C VAL A 378 3.96 -10.07 19.89
N LYS A 379 2.85 -10.47 20.51
CA LYS A 379 1.69 -11.00 19.78
C LYS A 379 1.05 -9.97 18.87
N GLN A 380 0.86 -8.75 19.37
CA GLN A 380 0.31 -7.66 18.58
C GLN A 380 1.23 -7.34 17.40
N ALA A 381 2.52 -7.15 17.65
CA ALA A 381 3.48 -6.88 16.58
C ALA A 381 3.53 -8.01 15.54
N MET A 382 3.45 -9.28 15.97
CA MET A 382 3.38 -10.42 15.04
C MET A 382 2.09 -10.42 14.19
N ASN A 383 0.93 -10.09 14.77
CA ASN A 383 -0.31 -9.99 14.01
C ASN A 383 -0.29 -8.85 13.00
N VAL A 384 0.43 -7.77 13.30
CA VAL A 384 0.59 -6.60 12.45
C VAL A 384 1.52 -6.89 11.26
N ILE A 385 2.65 -7.59 11.48
CA ILE A 385 3.61 -7.86 10.38
C ILE A 385 3.24 -9.05 9.49
N MET A 386 2.33 -9.92 9.94
CA MET A 386 2.00 -11.13 9.19
C MET A 386 0.97 -10.83 8.10
N PRO A 387 1.29 -11.07 6.82
CA PRO A 387 0.36 -10.78 5.74
C PRO A 387 -0.88 -11.69 5.85
N LYS A 388 -2.07 -11.15 5.54
CA LYS A 388 -3.30 -11.96 5.41
C LYS A 388 -3.38 -12.72 4.10
N SER A 389 -2.78 -12.17 3.05
CA SER A 389 -2.71 -12.80 1.74
C SER A 389 -1.39 -12.50 1.05
N VAL A 390 -0.94 -13.43 0.22
CA VAL A 390 0.25 -13.28 -0.62
C VAL A 390 -0.05 -13.75 -2.04
N ASN A 391 0.46 -13.04 -3.03
CA ASN A 391 0.34 -13.37 -4.47
C ASN A 391 1.71 -13.56 -5.14
N SER A 392 2.78 -13.59 -4.34
CA SER A 392 4.16 -13.85 -4.71
C SER A 392 4.74 -14.92 -3.79
N SER A 393 5.87 -15.52 -4.19
CA SER A 393 6.64 -16.37 -3.28
C SER A 393 7.15 -15.51 -2.12
N HIS A 394 7.03 -16.03 -0.90
CA HIS A 394 7.35 -15.26 0.30
C HIS A 394 8.08 -16.12 1.33
N ILE A 395 8.94 -15.49 2.13
CA ILE A 395 9.67 -16.11 3.23
C ILE A 395 9.14 -15.50 4.51
N LEU A 396 8.51 -16.32 5.33
CA LEU A 396 8.03 -15.90 6.64
C LEU A 396 9.22 -15.57 7.57
N PRO A 397 9.07 -14.59 8.45
CA PRO A 397 10.16 -14.17 9.34
C PRO A 397 10.59 -15.30 10.28
N LEU A 398 11.88 -15.39 10.56
CA LEU A 398 12.45 -16.33 11.54
C LEU A 398 12.66 -15.70 12.92
N SER A 399 12.35 -14.41 13.05
CA SER A 399 12.43 -13.63 14.29
C SER A 399 11.20 -12.76 14.46
N THR A 400 10.80 -12.52 15.72
CA THR A 400 9.78 -11.50 15.99
C THR A 400 10.39 -10.09 15.91
N PRO A 401 9.57 -9.03 15.88
CA PRO A 401 10.06 -7.65 15.88
C PRO A 401 10.93 -7.24 17.06
N TYR A 402 10.90 -8.02 18.14
CA TYR A 402 11.70 -7.81 19.35
C TYR A 402 12.77 -8.89 19.53
N GLY A 403 13.06 -9.63 18.46
CA GLY A 403 13.90 -10.84 18.44
C GLY A 403 13.18 -12.08 18.93
N GLY A 404 13.94 -13.06 19.42
CA GLY A 404 13.44 -14.42 19.60
C GLY A 404 13.38 -15.17 18.28
N ILE A 405 13.28 -16.49 18.40
CA ILE A 405 13.31 -17.40 17.26
C ILE A 405 11.90 -17.90 17.02
N ILE A 406 11.45 -17.79 15.77
CA ILE A 406 10.19 -18.36 15.28
C ILE A 406 10.48 -19.71 14.64
N LYS A 407 9.65 -20.71 14.97
CA LYS A 407 9.54 -21.96 14.22
C LYS A 407 8.13 -22.10 13.68
N TRP A 408 8.02 -22.31 12.37
CA TRP A 408 6.74 -22.43 11.70
C TRP A 408 6.27 -23.88 11.66
N GLN A 409 4.96 -24.04 11.75
CA GLN A 409 4.27 -25.27 11.43
C GLN A 409 3.10 -24.93 10.51
N SER A 410 3.05 -25.57 9.34
CA SER A 410 1.99 -25.37 8.36
C SER A 410 0.94 -26.46 8.42
N SER A 411 -0.31 -26.09 8.18
CA SER A 411 -1.40 -27.05 7.91
C SER A 411 -1.33 -27.68 6.52
N ASP A 412 -0.60 -27.07 5.58
CA ASP A 412 -0.37 -27.57 4.22
C ASP A 412 1.08 -27.28 3.77
N GLU A 413 1.94 -28.30 3.90
CA GLU A 413 3.37 -28.20 3.55
C GLU A 413 3.63 -28.13 2.03
N ASP A 414 2.65 -28.48 1.20
CA ASP A 414 2.78 -28.35 -0.26
C ASP A 414 2.64 -26.89 -0.72
N VAL A 415 1.96 -26.07 0.10
CA VAL A 415 1.74 -24.63 -0.13
C VAL A 415 2.71 -23.78 0.70
N ILE A 416 2.86 -24.06 1.99
CA ILE A 416 3.80 -23.36 2.87
C ILE A 416 4.59 -24.36 3.69
N THR A 417 5.91 -24.39 3.52
CA THR A 417 6.77 -25.33 4.24
C THR A 417 6.94 -24.93 5.72
N ASN A 418 7.32 -25.89 6.57
CA ASN A 418 7.62 -25.63 7.99
C ASN A 418 8.87 -24.74 8.21
N ASP A 419 9.67 -24.51 7.18
CA ASP A 419 10.77 -23.55 7.22
C ASP A 419 10.31 -22.12 6.85
N GLY A 420 9.00 -21.91 6.67
CA GLY A 420 8.39 -20.62 6.42
C GLY A 420 8.35 -20.18 4.95
N TYR A 421 8.72 -21.06 4.02
CA TYR A 421 8.65 -20.73 2.58
C TYR A 421 7.23 -20.93 2.03
N VAL A 422 6.67 -19.86 1.46
CA VAL A 422 5.37 -19.83 0.75
C VAL A 422 5.59 -20.08 -0.73
N LYS A 423 5.01 -21.17 -1.24
CA LYS A 423 5.01 -21.57 -2.63
C LYS A 423 3.72 -21.14 -3.31
N LEU A 424 3.85 -20.42 -4.43
CA LEU A 424 2.70 -20.10 -5.27
C LEU A 424 2.07 -21.36 -5.85
N THR A 425 0.75 -21.42 -5.78
CA THR A 425 -0.08 -22.45 -6.41
C THR A 425 -0.86 -21.89 -7.59
N ASP A 426 -1.28 -22.76 -8.51
CA ASP A 426 -2.12 -22.37 -9.66
C ASP A 426 -3.55 -21.94 -9.25
N GLY A 427 -3.91 -22.16 -7.97
CA GLY A 427 -5.19 -21.79 -7.39
C GLY A 427 -5.03 -21.14 -6.02
N LYS A 428 -6.12 -20.51 -5.55
CA LYS A 428 -6.21 -19.94 -4.21
C LYS A 428 -6.21 -21.03 -3.14
N SER A 429 -5.35 -20.88 -2.14
CA SER A 429 -5.20 -21.81 -1.00
C SER A 429 -5.24 -21.03 0.32
N ASN A 430 -5.97 -21.52 1.31
CA ASN A 430 -5.96 -20.95 2.66
C ASN A 430 -5.19 -21.90 3.57
N VAL A 431 -4.21 -21.39 4.29
CA VAL A 431 -3.30 -22.16 5.13
C VAL A 431 -3.28 -21.56 6.55
N THR A 432 -3.59 -22.39 7.54
CA THR A 432 -3.32 -22.07 8.94
C THR A 432 -1.84 -22.33 9.25
N LEU A 433 -1.17 -21.38 9.86
CA LEU A 433 0.23 -21.44 10.30
C LEU A 433 0.30 -21.28 11.81
N THR A 434 1.09 -22.11 12.48
CA THR A 434 1.42 -21.94 13.90
C THR A 434 2.88 -21.52 14.05
N ALA A 435 3.12 -20.33 14.60
CA ALA A 435 4.43 -19.86 15.01
C ALA A 435 4.71 -20.29 16.45
N THR A 436 5.78 -21.04 16.69
CA THR A 436 6.33 -21.27 18.03
C THR A 436 7.46 -20.27 18.30
N ILE A 437 7.30 -19.42 19.31
CA ILE A 437 8.22 -18.33 19.62
C ILE A 437 9.03 -18.66 20.88
N THR A 438 10.35 -18.49 20.82
CA THR A 438 11.27 -18.76 21.94
C THR A 438 12.26 -17.61 22.14
N GLY A 439 12.75 -17.41 23.36
CA GLY A 439 13.88 -16.53 23.66
C GLY A 439 13.50 -15.14 24.20
N VAL A 440 12.41 -14.53 23.76
CA VAL A 440 11.95 -13.22 24.28
C VAL A 440 11.26 -13.37 25.64
N PHE A 441 10.42 -14.39 25.77
CA PHE A 441 9.68 -14.75 26.97
C PHE A 441 9.69 -16.29 27.15
N ALA A 442 8.86 -16.81 28.05
CA ALA A 442 8.55 -18.23 28.06
C ALA A 442 8.01 -18.65 26.68
N GLU A 443 8.25 -19.89 26.27
CA GLU A 443 7.77 -20.39 24.97
C GLU A 443 6.25 -20.24 24.85
N PHE A 444 5.78 -19.67 23.73
CA PHE A 444 4.37 -19.51 23.41
C PHE A 444 4.13 -19.69 21.91
N THR A 445 2.86 -19.84 21.52
CA THR A 445 2.44 -20.05 20.13
C THR A 445 1.43 -19.01 19.65
N LEU A 446 1.45 -18.72 18.35
CA LEU A 446 0.46 -17.89 17.66
C LEU A 446 0.00 -18.59 16.38
N ASP A 447 -1.30 -18.51 16.10
CA ASP A 447 -1.88 -19.05 14.88
C ASP A 447 -2.25 -17.91 13.92
N PHE A 448 -1.92 -18.08 12.64
CA PHE A 448 -2.21 -17.15 11.56
C PHE A 448 -2.97 -17.86 10.45
N GLU A 449 -3.92 -17.15 9.83
CA GLU A 449 -4.59 -17.60 8.61
C GLU A 449 -4.00 -16.84 7.43
N LEU A 450 -3.30 -17.54 6.54
CA LEU A 450 -2.68 -16.95 5.35
C LEU A 450 -3.35 -17.48 4.08
N THR A 451 -3.76 -16.56 3.22
CA THR A 451 -4.31 -16.87 1.90
C THR A 451 -3.23 -16.75 0.83
N VAL A 452 -2.85 -17.85 0.19
CA VAL A 452 -1.98 -17.85 -0.99
C VAL A 452 -2.86 -17.75 -2.24
N LEU A 453 -2.75 -16.63 -2.94
CA LEU A 453 -3.50 -16.35 -4.17
C LEU A 453 -2.87 -17.07 -5.37
N ALA A 454 -3.65 -17.23 -6.43
CA ALA A 454 -3.16 -17.87 -7.65
C ALA A 454 -2.13 -16.97 -8.35
N GLY A 455 -1.06 -17.58 -8.89
CA GLY A 455 -0.07 -16.84 -9.66
C GLY A 455 -0.70 -16.13 -10.87
N GLY A 456 -0.57 -14.80 -10.93
CA GLY A 456 -1.12 -13.98 -12.02
C GLY A 456 -2.55 -13.48 -11.80
N GLU A 457 -3.14 -13.67 -10.62
CA GLU A 457 -4.38 -12.99 -10.23
C GLU A 457 -4.13 -11.48 -10.14
N THR A 458 -4.88 -10.70 -10.93
CA THR A 458 -4.83 -9.24 -10.86
C THR A 458 -5.53 -8.75 -9.59
N LEU A 459 -4.77 -8.16 -8.68
CA LEU A 459 -5.32 -7.43 -7.55
C LEU A 459 -5.98 -6.11 -8.01
N PRO A 460 -7.14 -5.74 -7.45
CA PRO A 460 -7.68 -4.41 -7.65
C PRO A 460 -6.71 -3.37 -7.09
N VAL A 461 -6.53 -2.28 -7.84
CA VAL A 461 -5.77 -1.09 -7.43
C VAL A 461 -6.75 0.06 -7.38
N GLU A 462 -7.00 0.58 -6.18
CA GLU A 462 -7.92 1.68 -5.95
C GLU A 462 -7.14 2.85 -5.35
N VAL A 463 -7.28 4.03 -5.94
CA VAL A 463 -6.63 5.26 -5.48
C VAL A 463 -7.71 6.26 -5.09
N PHE A 464 -7.76 6.57 -3.80
CA PHE A 464 -8.69 7.52 -3.21
C PHE A 464 -8.02 8.87 -3.04
N PHE A 465 -8.43 9.85 -3.84
CA PHE A 465 -8.12 11.26 -3.63
C PHE A 465 -9.06 11.78 -2.54
N ILE A 466 -8.56 11.96 -1.32
CA ILE A 466 -9.40 12.26 -0.16
C ILE A 466 -9.80 13.74 -0.21
N ASP A 467 -11.10 14.00 -0.31
CA ASP A 467 -11.64 15.37 -0.21
C ASP A 467 -11.58 15.86 1.25
N VAL A 468 -10.42 16.39 1.64
CA VAL A 468 -10.19 16.95 2.98
C VAL A 468 -11.11 18.13 3.30
N GLY A 469 -11.70 18.76 2.28
CA GLY A 469 -12.66 19.85 2.41
C GLY A 469 -14.12 19.40 2.61
N LYS A 470 -14.42 18.09 2.53
CA LYS A 470 -15.79 17.50 2.53
C LYS A 470 -16.72 18.07 3.62
N TYR A 471 -16.20 18.27 4.83
CA TYR A 471 -17.01 18.69 5.99
C TYR A 471 -17.05 20.19 6.23
N GLY A 472 -16.41 20.98 5.38
CA GLY A 472 -16.45 22.44 5.43
C GLY A 472 -15.56 23.01 6.53
N ASP A 473 -14.42 23.53 6.10
CA ASP A 473 -13.54 24.51 6.74
C ASP A 473 -12.47 24.80 5.67
N ALA A 474 -11.98 26.03 5.53
CA ALA A 474 -11.05 26.39 4.45
C ALA A 474 -9.72 25.62 4.60
N ASP A 475 -9.67 24.42 4.03
CA ASP A 475 -8.54 23.50 4.04
C ASP A 475 -7.96 23.43 2.62
N ASN A 476 -6.63 23.53 2.54
CA ASN A 476 -5.86 23.44 1.31
C ASN A 476 -5.02 22.16 1.27
N GLY A 477 -5.25 21.19 2.17
CA GLY A 477 -4.41 20.02 2.27
C GLY A 477 -4.67 18.88 1.31
N GLU A 478 -3.79 17.90 1.38
CA GLU A 478 -3.80 16.72 0.54
C GLU A 478 -3.62 15.46 1.38
N ALA A 479 -4.41 14.45 1.03
CA ALA A 479 -4.25 13.09 1.52
C ALA A 479 -4.76 12.14 0.44
N PHE A 480 -4.07 11.02 0.26
CA PHE A 480 -4.45 9.99 -0.69
C PHE A 480 -4.30 8.63 -0.02
N TYR A 481 -5.26 7.75 -0.26
CA TYR A 481 -5.21 6.38 0.24
C TYR A 481 -5.22 5.42 -0.95
N PHE A 482 -4.25 4.52 -1.01
CA PHE A 482 -4.15 3.51 -2.07
C PHE A 482 -4.43 2.13 -1.46
N LYS A 483 -5.34 1.38 -2.09
CA LYS A 483 -5.68 0.00 -1.75
C LYS A 483 -5.24 -0.93 -2.86
N ILE A 484 -4.32 -1.85 -2.59
CA ILE A 484 -3.77 -2.81 -3.55
C ILE A 484 -3.89 -4.22 -2.96
N GLY A 485 -5.02 -4.89 -3.23
CA GLY A 485 -5.35 -6.12 -2.52
C GLY A 485 -5.36 -5.89 -1.00
N SER A 486 -4.54 -6.61 -0.23
CA SER A 486 -4.42 -6.39 1.21
C SER A 486 -3.53 -5.20 1.58
N ILE A 487 -2.75 -4.63 0.64
CA ILE A 487 -1.79 -3.56 0.93
C ILE A 487 -2.49 -2.20 1.02
N ASP A 488 -2.27 -1.51 2.13
CA ASP A 488 -2.80 -0.20 2.47
C ASP A 488 -1.68 0.86 2.48
N ILE A 489 -1.80 1.90 1.64
CA ILE A 489 -0.82 2.99 1.58
C ILE A 489 -1.51 4.32 1.82
N LEU A 490 -1.00 5.11 2.77
CA LEU A 490 -1.41 6.49 2.97
C LEU A 490 -0.32 7.43 2.48
N VAL A 491 -0.67 8.36 1.60
CA VAL A 491 0.20 9.42 1.10
C VAL A 491 -0.32 10.75 1.64
N ASP A 492 0.46 11.39 2.50
CA ASP A 492 0.07 12.58 3.26
C ASP A 492 -1.24 12.40 4.09
N SER A 493 -1.62 13.43 4.84
CA SER A 493 -2.68 13.38 5.86
C SER A 493 -3.50 14.67 5.97
N GLY A 494 -3.28 15.66 5.11
CA GLY A 494 -3.96 16.95 5.20
C GLY A 494 -3.59 17.75 6.46
N ASP A 495 -4.33 18.86 6.69
CA ASP A 495 -4.16 19.76 7.83
C ASP A 495 -4.56 19.11 9.17
N ASN A 496 -4.10 19.68 10.29
CA ASN A 496 -4.45 19.22 11.64
C ASN A 496 -5.84 19.74 12.07
N ARG A 497 -6.90 19.20 11.48
CA ARG A 497 -8.29 19.58 11.79
C ARG A 497 -9.16 18.37 12.06
N VAL A 498 -10.17 18.58 12.89
CA VAL A 498 -11.18 17.55 13.19
C VAL A 498 -11.89 17.08 11.91
N ALA A 499 -12.22 18.02 11.00
CA ALA A 499 -12.84 17.71 9.72
C ALA A 499 -11.97 16.80 8.85
N THR A 500 -10.66 17.09 8.78
CA THR A 500 -9.66 16.30 8.04
C THR A 500 -9.53 14.90 8.63
N ARG A 501 -9.37 14.78 9.96
CA ARG A 501 -9.31 13.48 10.65
C ARG A 501 -10.58 12.64 10.45
N GLN A 502 -11.75 13.28 10.43
CA GLN A 502 -13.02 12.60 10.18
C GLN A 502 -13.05 11.98 8.78
N VAL A 503 -12.68 12.73 7.74
CA VAL A 503 -12.72 12.16 6.38
C VAL A 503 -11.61 11.13 6.14
N LEU A 504 -10.43 11.31 6.76
CA LEU A 504 -9.38 10.28 6.75
C LEU A 504 -9.91 8.96 7.31
N SER A 505 -10.49 8.98 8.51
CA SER A 505 -11.00 7.77 9.14
C SER A 505 -12.18 7.15 8.40
N GLU A 506 -13.06 7.96 7.81
CA GLU A 506 -14.13 7.43 6.96
C GLU A 506 -13.59 6.65 5.76
N VAL A 507 -12.58 7.18 5.07
CA VAL A 507 -12.00 6.50 3.90
C VAL A 507 -11.19 5.27 4.33
N ILE A 508 -10.32 5.40 5.34
CA ILE A 508 -9.45 4.29 5.74
C ILE A 508 -10.27 3.17 6.42
N ASP A 509 -11.20 3.49 7.33
CA ASP A 509 -12.00 2.47 8.03
C ASP A 509 -13.00 1.75 7.10
N GLU A 510 -13.45 2.40 6.02
CA GLU A 510 -14.35 1.76 5.04
C GLU A 510 -13.61 0.76 4.14
N ASN A 511 -12.30 0.95 3.93
CA ASN A 511 -11.55 0.22 2.91
C ASN A 511 -10.42 -0.67 3.45
N SER A 512 -9.84 -0.36 4.61
CA SER A 512 -8.80 -1.20 5.25
C SER A 512 -9.43 -2.42 5.92
N GLU A 513 -8.80 -3.57 5.78
CA GLU A 513 -9.33 -4.84 6.29
C GLU A 513 -8.95 -5.12 7.76
N ASP A 514 -7.88 -4.52 8.25
CA ASP A 514 -7.31 -4.72 9.60
C ASP A 514 -6.95 -3.41 10.30
N LYS A 515 -7.05 -2.26 9.64
CA LYS A 515 -6.55 -0.97 10.15
C LYS A 515 -5.03 -0.93 10.29
N VAL A 516 -4.33 -1.76 9.53
CA VAL A 516 -2.87 -1.67 9.35
C VAL A 516 -2.62 -0.88 8.07
N ILE A 517 -1.70 0.08 8.13
CA ILE A 517 -1.22 0.80 6.95
C ILE A 517 0.19 0.31 6.65
N ASP A 518 0.34 -0.44 5.56
CA ASP A 518 1.63 -1.00 5.13
C ASP A 518 2.67 0.09 4.86
N TYR A 519 2.26 1.20 4.23
CA TYR A 519 3.16 2.33 3.96
C TYR A 519 2.50 3.67 4.25
N VAL A 520 3.17 4.50 5.05
CA VAL A 520 2.94 5.94 5.08
C VAL A 520 4.02 6.64 4.26
N ILE A 521 3.61 7.45 3.29
CA ILE A 521 4.49 8.30 2.48
C ILE A 521 4.20 9.77 2.83
N ALA A 522 5.11 10.42 3.55
CA ALA A 522 5.00 11.85 3.90
C ALA A 522 5.85 12.69 2.94
N THR A 523 5.20 13.43 2.04
CA THR A 523 5.88 14.06 0.90
C THR A 523 6.80 15.20 1.30
N HIS A 524 6.39 16.06 2.24
CA HIS A 524 7.15 17.19 2.77
C HIS A 524 6.55 17.69 4.11
N PRO A 525 7.22 18.57 4.89
CA PRO A 525 6.84 18.86 6.28
C PRO A 525 5.70 19.88 6.47
N ASP A 526 5.05 20.34 5.40
CA ASP A 526 4.05 21.39 5.53
C ASP A 526 2.75 20.88 6.16
N ALA A 527 2.03 21.79 6.81
CA ALA A 527 0.95 21.42 7.73
C ALA A 527 -0.22 20.78 7.02
N ASP A 528 -0.49 21.21 5.79
CA ASP A 528 -1.52 20.70 4.90
C ASP A 528 -1.15 19.34 4.26
N HIS A 529 -0.02 18.75 4.66
CA HIS A 529 0.43 17.40 4.29
C HIS A 529 0.61 16.50 5.52
N ILE A 530 1.42 16.90 6.50
CA ILE A 530 1.69 16.07 7.70
C ILE A 530 0.82 16.42 8.92
N GLY A 531 -0.14 17.33 8.77
CA GLY A 531 -0.91 17.92 9.86
C GLY A 531 -1.65 16.89 10.72
N SER A 532 -2.27 15.90 10.09
CA SER A 532 -2.98 14.85 10.81
C SER A 532 -2.17 13.56 11.02
N MET A 533 -0.86 13.54 10.76
CA MET A 533 -0.04 12.32 10.92
C MET A 533 -0.09 11.77 12.34
N LYS A 534 -0.03 12.61 13.38
CA LYS A 534 -0.18 12.13 14.77
C LYS A 534 -1.46 11.31 14.95
N TYR A 535 -2.58 11.80 14.43
CA TYR A 535 -3.85 11.08 14.51
C TYR A 535 -3.79 9.74 13.78
N VAL A 536 -3.12 9.69 12.63
CA VAL A 536 -2.93 8.44 11.87
C VAL A 536 -2.16 7.42 12.71
N PHE A 537 -0.99 7.77 13.26
CA PHE A 537 -0.20 6.89 14.13
C PHE A 537 -0.93 6.51 15.44
N ASP A 538 -1.74 7.42 16.00
CA ASP A 538 -2.53 7.11 17.20
C ASP A 538 -3.72 6.16 16.91
N THR A 539 -4.14 6.02 15.64
CA THR A 539 -5.39 5.32 15.25
C THR A 539 -5.15 4.03 14.49
N TYR A 540 -4.07 3.95 13.71
CA TYR A 540 -3.75 2.85 12.80
C TYR A 540 -2.35 2.32 13.10
N ASP A 541 -2.16 1.00 13.03
CA ASP A 541 -0.82 0.40 13.12
C ASP A 541 -0.07 0.67 11.80
N ILE A 542 1.15 1.22 11.86
CA ILE A 542 1.94 1.55 10.66
C ILE A 542 3.13 0.60 10.53
N LEU A 543 3.30 -0.03 9.37
CA LEU A 543 4.42 -0.94 9.13
C LEU A 543 5.68 -0.21 8.66
N ASN A 544 5.55 0.63 7.64
CA ASN A 544 6.69 1.28 7.00
C ASN A 544 6.43 2.77 6.80
N VAL A 545 7.45 3.59 7.02
CA VAL A 545 7.36 5.03 6.79
C VAL A 545 8.45 5.46 5.82
N ILE A 546 8.04 6.18 4.77
CA ILE A 546 8.93 6.85 3.83
C ILE A 546 8.63 8.34 3.88
N TYR A 547 9.61 9.15 4.27
CA TYR A 547 9.38 10.56 4.52
C TYR A 547 10.47 11.45 3.92
N PHE A 548 10.14 12.73 3.76
CA PHE A 548 11.04 13.73 3.21
C PHE A 548 12.38 13.80 3.96
N GLU A 549 13.42 14.25 3.26
CA GLU A 549 14.75 14.44 3.84
C GLU A 549 14.84 15.75 4.63
N GLY A 550 15.51 15.73 5.78
CA GLY A 550 15.90 16.91 6.55
C GLY A 550 14.96 17.28 7.69
N THR A 551 15.43 18.20 8.55
CA THR A 551 14.74 18.58 9.80
C THR A 551 13.94 19.87 9.68
N HIS A 552 12.96 20.07 10.55
CA HIS A 552 12.27 21.34 10.73
C HIS A 552 12.16 21.71 12.22
N THR A 553 11.96 22.99 12.55
CA THR A 553 11.88 23.44 13.97
C THR A 553 10.45 23.66 14.44
N SER A 554 9.45 23.29 13.64
CA SER A 554 8.04 23.42 14.02
C SER A 554 7.67 22.34 15.03
N ASN A 555 6.73 22.68 15.93
CA ASN A 555 6.14 21.69 16.84
C ASN A 555 5.50 20.55 16.05
N LEU A 556 4.87 20.84 14.90
CA LEU A 556 4.28 19.81 14.04
C LEU A 556 5.31 18.79 13.56
N TYR A 557 6.49 19.24 13.12
CA TYR A 557 7.56 18.33 12.71
C TYR A 557 8.05 17.49 13.88
N GLN A 558 8.23 18.09 15.06
CA GLN A 558 8.63 17.35 16.24
C GLN A 558 7.58 16.28 16.59
N THR A 559 6.30 16.64 16.58
CA THR A 559 5.20 15.69 16.81
C THR A 559 5.18 14.55 15.77
N PHE A 560 5.45 14.83 14.50
CA PHE A 560 5.59 13.79 13.47
C PHE A 560 6.75 12.84 13.76
N VAL A 561 7.92 13.37 14.10
CA VAL A 561 9.10 12.57 14.48
C VAL A 561 8.84 11.75 15.75
N ASP A 562 8.18 12.34 16.74
CA ASP A 562 7.80 11.63 17.97
C ASP A 562 6.82 10.49 17.67
N SER A 563 5.89 10.69 16.72
CA SER A 563 4.95 9.65 16.27
C SER A 563 5.70 8.47 15.64
N ILE A 564 6.68 8.75 14.76
CA ILE A 564 7.57 7.72 14.18
C ILE A 564 8.35 6.98 15.28
N ASN A 565 8.95 7.70 16.22
CA ASN A 565 9.78 7.11 17.28
C ASN A 565 9.00 6.25 18.27
N ASN A 566 7.70 6.52 18.43
CA ASN A 566 6.80 5.77 19.29
C ASN A 566 6.18 4.55 18.60
N GLU A 567 6.35 4.42 17.28
CA GLU A 567 5.79 3.35 16.47
C GLU A 567 6.78 2.19 16.29
N ASN A 568 6.26 0.95 16.22
CA ASN A 568 7.10 -0.23 16.02
C ASN A 568 7.28 -0.57 14.54
N LEU A 569 7.87 0.38 13.80
CA LEU A 569 8.05 0.26 12.35
C LEU A 569 8.95 -0.92 11.95
N VAL A 570 8.51 -1.65 10.93
CA VAL A 570 9.33 -2.61 10.18
C VAL A 570 10.46 -1.87 9.47
N SER A 571 10.15 -0.75 8.81
CA SER A 571 11.17 0.11 8.19
C SER A 571 10.86 1.60 8.32
N GLU A 572 11.92 2.38 8.42
CA GLU A 572 11.88 3.84 8.48
C GLU A 572 12.91 4.36 7.47
N CYS A 573 12.46 5.12 6.49
CA CYS A 573 13.27 5.52 5.36
C CYS A 573 13.10 7.00 5.04
N THR A 574 14.19 7.74 5.00
CA THR A 574 14.17 9.03 4.30
C THR A 574 14.13 8.78 2.79
N ILE A 575 13.58 9.71 2.03
CA ILE A 575 13.55 9.62 0.57
C ILE A 575 14.96 9.46 -0.04
N LEU A 576 15.99 10.08 0.54
CA LEU A 576 17.36 9.91 0.06
C LEU A 576 17.89 8.48 0.28
N GLN A 577 17.56 7.86 1.40
CA GLN A 577 17.90 6.46 1.64
C GLN A 577 17.22 5.56 0.61
N SER A 578 15.93 5.79 0.35
CA SER A 578 15.18 5.08 -0.70
C SER A 578 15.81 5.25 -2.08
N ILE A 579 16.04 6.48 -2.54
CA ILE A 579 16.67 6.75 -3.85
C ILE A 579 18.01 6.04 -4.02
N ASN A 580 18.82 5.97 -2.95
CA ASN A 580 20.15 5.36 -2.98
C ASN A 580 20.15 3.86 -2.62
N ASN A 581 18.98 3.26 -2.38
CA ASN A 581 18.83 1.89 -1.88
C ASN A 581 19.67 1.57 -0.63
N GLN A 582 19.67 2.49 0.35
CA GLN A 582 20.48 2.41 1.56
C GLN A 582 19.69 1.84 2.73
N ASN A 583 20.35 1.09 3.62
CA ASN A 583 19.79 0.60 4.89
C ASN A 583 18.46 -0.16 4.74
N GLY A 584 18.31 -0.91 3.65
CA GLY A 584 17.07 -1.64 3.35
C GLY A 584 15.98 -0.81 2.68
N CYS A 585 16.09 0.52 2.66
CA CYS A 585 15.21 1.40 1.91
C CYS A 585 15.35 1.17 0.40
N LYS A 586 14.27 1.37 -0.36
CA LYS A 586 14.22 1.02 -1.78
C LYS A 586 13.72 2.17 -2.62
N LYS A 587 14.34 2.33 -3.79
CA LYS A 587 13.88 3.28 -4.81
C LYS A 587 12.59 2.78 -5.47
N VAL A 588 12.43 1.47 -5.58
CA VAL A 588 11.25 0.82 -6.16
C VAL A 588 10.62 -0.07 -5.10
N LEU A 589 9.34 0.14 -4.81
CA LEU A 589 8.50 -0.75 -4.00
C LEU A 589 7.69 -1.63 -4.94
N GLU A 590 8.00 -2.91 -4.99
CA GLU A 590 7.20 -3.90 -5.71
C GLU A 590 6.03 -4.33 -4.82
N LEU A 591 4.83 -3.85 -5.12
CA LEU A 591 3.66 -4.04 -4.26
C LEU A 591 2.89 -5.31 -4.64
N ALA A 592 2.81 -5.60 -5.93
CA ALA A 592 2.24 -6.83 -6.47
C ALA A 592 2.82 -7.08 -7.87
N PRO A 593 2.60 -8.26 -8.47
CA PRO A 593 2.92 -8.47 -9.89
C PRO A 593 2.30 -7.37 -10.76
N SER A 594 3.13 -6.71 -11.57
CA SER A 594 2.75 -5.55 -12.40
C SER A 594 2.21 -4.32 -11.65
N VAL A 595 2.44 -4.21 -10.33
CA VAL A 595 2.08 -3.04 -9.52
C VAL A 595 3.27 -2.60 -8.65
N LYS A 596 3.78 -1.40 -8.90
CA LYS A 596 4.94 -0.87 -8.18
C LYS A 596 4.88 0.64 -7.98
N ILE A 597 5.59 1.13 -6.97
CA ILE A 597 5.92 2.55 -6.80
C ILE A 597 7.41 2.75 -7.09
N GLU A 598 7.75 3.64 -8.02
CA GLU A 598 9.13 4.11 -8.22
C GLU A 598 9.29 5.55 -7.73
N PHE A 599 10.18 5.76 -6.76
CA PHE A 599 10.59 7.08 -6.31
C PHE A 599 11.53 7.74 -7.33
N ILE A 600 11.22 8.98 -7.71
CA ILE A 600 11.94 9.71 -8.75
C ILE A 600 12.87 10.72 -8.11
N ASP A 601 14.17 10.57 -8.36
CA ASP A 601 15.19 11.49 -7.82
C ASP A 601 15.04 12.89 -8.41
N THR A 602 14.57 13.83 -7.60
CA THR A 602 14.44 15.25 -7.98
C THR A 602 15.74 16.03 -7.82
N GLU A 603 16.80 15.44 -7.24
CA GLU A 603 18.09 16.06 -6.96
C GLU A 603 17.95 17.39 -6.17
N ASN A 604 16.92 17.51 -5.34
CA ASN A 604 16.58 18.77 -4.65
C ASN A 604 16.22 18.62 -3.16
N TYR A 605 16.38 17.42 -2.60
CA TYR A 605 16.02 17.08 -1.23
C TYR A 605 16.79 17.83 -0.12
N THR A 606 17.85 18.57 -0.47
CA THR A 606 18.61 19.41 0.47
C THR A 606 18.27 20.91 0.35
N ALA A 607 17.23 21.27 -0.41
CA ALA A 607 16.80 22.67 -0.53
C ALA A 607 16.24 23.20 0.80
N SER A 608 16.37 24.51 1.03
CA SER A 608 15.79 25.16 2.22
C SER A 608 14.26 25.24 2.17
N ASP A 609 13.72 25.22 0.95
CA ASP A 609 12.30 25.27 0.67
C ASP A 609 11.66 23.87 0.90
N PRO A 610 10.61 23.75 1.73
CA PRO A 610 9.91 22.48 1.97
C PRO A 610 9.33 21.84 0.71
N ASN A 611 8.62 22.63 -0.10
CA ASN A 611 7.98 22.20 -1.35
C ASN A 611 9.00 21.58 -2.31
N GLY A 612 10.16 22.22 -2.44
CA GLY A 612 11.28 21.72 -3.23
C GLY A 612 11.88 20.38 -2.76
N ARG A 613 11.55 19.90 -1.56
CA ARG A 613 11.95 18.59 -1.03
C ARG A 613 10.87 17.51 -1.14
N SER A 614 9.75 17.82 -1.80
CA SER A 614 8.64 16.89 -1.98
C SER A 614 9.10 15.56 -2.58
N ILE A 615 8.58 14.47 -2.03
CA ILE A 615 8.71 13.14 -2.62
C ILE A 615 7.90 13.11 -3.93
N VAL A 616 8.58 12.78 -5.03
CA VAL A 616 7.95 12.53 -6.33
C VAL A 616 8.06 11.04 -6.63
N PHE A 617 6.96 10.41 -7.01
CA PHE A 617 6.96 8.99 -7.37
C PHE A 617 5.93 8.67 -8.44
N VAL A 618 6.13 7.53 -9.11
CA VAL A 618 5.18 6.96 -10.07
C VAL A 618 4.62 5.67 -9.52
N LEU A 619 3.30 5.57 -9.40
CA LEU A 619 2.60 4.30 -9.27
C LEU A 619 2.36 3.76 -10.67
N GLU A 620 2.89 2.59 -10.98
CA GLU A 620 2.62 1.86 -12.22
C GLU A 620 1.80 0.62 -11.87
N ALA A 621 0.60 0.49 -12.44
CA ALA A 621 -0.34 -0.60 -12.19
C ALA A 621 -0.96 -1.06 -13.52
N TYR A 622 -0.64 -2.27 -13.96
CA TYR A 622 -1.17 -2.89 -15.19
C TYR A 622 -1.12 -1.96 -16.42
N GLU A 623 0.05 -1.37 -16.68
CA GLU A 623 0.32 -0.40 -17.76
C GLU A 623 -0.22 1.02 -17.52
N THR A 624 -1.06 1.26 -16.50
CA THR A 624 -1.48 2.61 -16.10
C THR A 624 -0.45 3.25 -15.16
N ARG A 625 -0.07 4.50 -15.42
CA ARG A 625 0.92 5.27 -14.66
C ARG A 625 0.29 6.51 -14.02
N LEU A 626 0.41 6.61 -12.70
CA LEU A 626 0.01 7.77 -11.90
C LEU A 626 1.27 8.48 -11.37
N LEU A 627 1.47 9.73 -11.76
CA LEU A 627 2.53 10.60 -11.21
C LEU A 627 2.02 11.37 -9.99
N MET A 628 2.65 11.14 -8.85
CA MET A 628 2.46 11.87 -7.60
C MET A 628 3.63 12.85 -7.40
N THR A 629 3.31 14.14 -7.29
CA THR A 629 4.32 15.21 -7.25
C THR A 629 4.50 15.86 -5.89
N GLY A 630 3.59 15.62 -4.94
CA GLY A 630 3.45 16.45 -3.75
C GLY A 630 3.41 17.93 -4.16
N ASP A 631 4.23 18.74 -3.53
CA ASP A 631 4.36 20.16 -3.85
C ASP A 631 5.67 20.48 -4.57
N ALA A 632 6.21 19.53 -5.35
CA ALA A 632 7.42 19.73 -6.15
C ALA A 632 7.19 20.71 -7.32
N ASP A 633 7.07 21.99 -7.00
CA ASP A 633 6.72 23.06 -7.93
C ASP A 633 7.93 23.84 -8.48
N GLY A 634 7.63 24.65 -9.50
CA GLY A 634 8.59 25.54 -10.14
C GLY A 634 9.39 24.90 -11.27
N ALA A 635 9.46 25.62 -12.39
CA ALA A 635 10.03 25.14 -13.65
C ALA A 635 11.47 24.58 -13.53
N SER A 636 12.28 25.13 -12.62
CA SER A 636 13.65 24.64 -12.39
C SER A 636 13.70 23.26 -11.75
N LEU A 637 12.73 22.93 -10.89
CA LEU A 637 12.65 21.64 -10.22
C LEU A 637 12.02 20.60 -11.15
N GLU A 638 10.89 20.94 -11.79
CA GLU A 638 10.20 20.05 -12.72
C GLU A 638 11.10 19.54 -13.85
N THR A 639 11.98 20.41 -14.38
CA THR A 639 12.93 20.04 -15.43
C THR A 639 13.88 18.90 -15.00
N LYS A 640 14.13 18.73 -13.69
CA LYS A 640 15.02 17.69 -13.17
C LYS A 640 14.39 16.29 -13.22
N TYR A 641 13.06 16.18 -13.11
CA TYR A 641 12.38 14.90 -13.03
C TYR A 641 11.48 14.58 -14.23
N MET A 642 10.97 15.57 -14.97
CA MET A 642 10.01 15.33 -16.07
C MET A 642 10.49 14.30 -17.11
N ASN A 643 11.77 14.36 -17.50
CA ASN A 643 12.35 13.42 -18.47
C ASN A 643 12.66 12.04 -17.87
N LYS A 644 12.81 11.95 -16.53
CA LYS A 644 13.00 10.69 -15.81
C LYS A 644 11.66 9.94 -15.70
N VAL A 645 10.55 10.68 -15.56
CA VAL A 645 9.20 10.15 -15.48
C VAL A 645 8.71 9.67 -16.86
N GLY A 646 8.79 10.52 -17.89
CA GLY A 646 8.18 10.26 -19.20
C GLY A 646 6.65 10.30 -19.17
N ASP A 647 6.03 9.64 -20.13
CA ASP A 647 4.57 9.62 -20.37
C ASP A 647 3.77 8.96 -19.23
N VAL A 648 2.68 9.58 -18.74
CA VAL A 648 1.86 9.06 -17.63
C VAL A 648 0.38 9.25 -17.91
N ASP A 649 -0.48 8.36 -17.43
CA ASP A 649 -1.92 8.46 -17.67
C ASP A 649 -2.62 9.47 -16.77
N ILE A 650 -2.16 9.57 -15.53
CA ILE A 650 -2.75 10.41 -14.49
C ILE A 650 -1.64 11.24 -13.84
N LEU A 651 -1.85 12.55 -13.75
CA LEU A 651 -0.96 13.47 -13.06
C LEU A 651 -1.69 14.11 -11.89
N LYS A 652 -1.21 13.91 -10.67
CA LYS A 652 -1.57 14.79 -9.56
C LYS A 652 -0.89 16.16 -9.75
N MET A 653 -1.67 17.22 -9.91
CA MET A 653 -1.13 18.59 -10.03
C MET A 653 -0.25 18.95 -8.84
N ALA A 654 0.91 19.53 -9.09
CA ALA A 654 1.79 19.98 -8.02
C ALA A 654 1.17 21.16 -7.25
N HIS A 655 1.37 21.20 -5.93
CA HIS A 655 1.03 22.33 -5.06
C HIS A 655 -0.41 22.81 -5.25
N HIS A 656 -1.36 21.89 -5.06
CA HIS A 656 -2.81 22.15 -5.09
C HIS A 656 -3.32 22.77 -6.40
N GLY A 657 -2.59 22.60 -7.50
CA GLY A 657 -2.90 23.25 -8.78
C GLY A 657 -2.69 24.77 -8.76
N SER A 658 -1.81 25.27 -7.90
CA SER A 658 -1.50 26.71 -7.80
C SER A 658 -0.99 27.27 -9.14
N ARG A 659 -1.07 28.59 -9.31
CA ARG A 659 -0.71 29.27 -10.57
C ARG A 659 0.73 28.98 -11.04
N GLN A 660 1.64 28.58 -10.16
CA GLN A 660 3.03 28.25 -10.47
C GLN A 660 3.38 26.79 -10.14
N GLY A 661 2.39 26.00 -9.70
CA GLY A 661 2.53 24.61 -9.29
C GLY A 661 3.03 23.73 -10.42
N THR A 662 2.27 23.68 -11.52
CA THR A 662 2.56 22.84 -12.68
C THR A 662 2.84 23.69 -13.92
N ASN A 663 4.04 23.59 -14.51
CA ASN A 663 4.38 24.33 -15.72
C ASN A 663 4.06 23.53 -17.00
N THR A 664 3.82 24.25 -18.10
CA THR A 664 3.51 23.67 -19.41
C THR A 664 4.56 22.66 -19.87
N SER A 665 5.85 22.88 -19.58
CA SER A 665 6.91 21.95 -19.98
C SER A 665 6.78 20.58 -19.30
N LEU A 666 6.28 20.53 -18.06
CA LEU A 666 6.01 19.26 -17.38
C LEU A 666 4.83 18.55 -18.04
N LEU A 667 3.72 19.27 -18.26
CA LEU A 667 2.53 18.72 -18.93
C LEU A 667 2.84 18.18 -20.33
N GLU A 668 3.68 18.88 -21.11
CA GLU A 668 4.09 18.43 -22.44
C GLU A 668 5.05 17.24 -22.41
N ALA A 669 5.83 17.08 -21.33
CA ALA A 669 6.80 15.99 -21.20
C ALA A 669 6.17 14.69 -20.69
N VAL A 670 5.13 14.79 -19.85
CA VAL A 670 4.44 13.65 -19.25
C VAL A 670 3.09 13.33 -19.89
N ASP A 671 2.56 14.24 -20.73
CA ASP A 671 1.38 14.07 -21.61
C ASP A 671 0.13 13.37 -21.02
N PRO A 672 -0.39 13.80 -19.85
CA PRO A 672 -1.41 13.04 -19.13
C PRO A 672 -2.83 13.13 -19.73
N GLU A 673 -3.55 12.01 -19.73
CA GLU A 673 -4.99 11.97 -20.04
C GLU A 673 -5.86 12.60 -18.95
N TYR A 674 -5.44 12.47 -17.68
CA TYR A 674 -6.14 12.99 -16.51
C TYR A 674 -5.20 13.80 -15.62
N VAL A 675 -5.71 14.92 -15.11
CA VAL A 675 -5.01 15.85 -14.22
C VAL A 675 -5.88 16.23 -13.04
#